data_AF-A0A3S3NK20-F1
#
_entry.id   AF-A0A3S3NK20-F1
#
_cell.length_a   1.000
_cell.length_b   1.000
_cell.length_c   1.000
_cell.angle_alpha   90.00
_cell.angle_beta   90.00
_cell.angle_gamma   90.00
#
_symmetry.space_group_name_H-M   'P 1'
#
loop_
_entity.id
_entity.type
_entity.pdbx_description
1 polymer ?
#
loop_
_entity_poly.entity_id
_entity_poly.type
_entity_poly.pdbx_seq_one_letter_code
_entity_poly.pdbx_strand_id
1 'polypeptide(L)'
;MAKKEAWGLRTCFTSLIALFVAGLIVIVVSVSRKTGIWVENVMVCERAVGESTTSPCDLFSGRWVFDNESYPLYSERKCTYMSDQLACEKFGRRDLEYQNWRWQPHQCNLPRFNATALLERLRGKRLVFVGDSLNRGQWVSMVCLLESSIPSTHKSMHTNGSLTTFKALEYNASVEFYWAPLLVESNSDDPVVHRVPERIVRAESIIKHARHWTDADILVFNSYLWWRREKMNIWWGSIEENDGIYKEMEMLRGYEMALRTWSYWLEAHVDPTRTQGGRLGCKQGTKLLQRNTANYKGRYRHNATDDQMTKIITTTIDGLRERDINVQIINITQLSENRKEGHPSIYRKQWEPLTEEQLLNPRSYADCIHWCLPGVPDKEAWGLRTCINSMIALFVAGIIIIVVSVSGKSGIWVENLMGWERSGGGLATSRCDLSSGRWVFDNESYPLYSEGQCTYLSDDLACEKFGRRDLKYQNWRWQPHQCNLPRFNATALLERLRGKRLVFVGDSLNRGQWVSLVCLLESSMPSAHKSMYKNGSLTTFKALEYNASVEFYWAPLLVESNSDDPMMHRAQDVIVRAESIIKHARHWTSADILVFNSYLWWRNEKMKIWWGSLEDNDGLYKEMELVRGYEMALSTWSNWLEAHVDPNRTRGMGGAQEGNKTVTVKQSQLRKEDIKIYMPIDDNRMVKIITKVIDRLRGRGIKVQIINITRLSEYRKDGHPSIYRKFWVHLTEEQLSNPKSYADCVHWCLPGVADAWNELLYAYIFSK
;
A
#
# COMPACT_ATOMS: atom_id res chain seq x y z
N MET A 1 59.95 30.06 72.32
CA MET A 1 59.65 30.34 70.90
C MET A 1 58.22 29.94 70.61
N ALA A 2 57.56 30.69 69.73
CA ALA A 2 56.24 30.51 69.10
C ALA A 2 55.71 29.05 69.04
N LYS A 3 54.39 28.76 69.06
CA LYS A 3 53.19 29.52 68.71
C LYS A 3 51.96 28.84 69.36
N LYS A 4 50.99 29.66 69.75
CA LYS A 4 49.78 29.34 70.51
C LYS A 4 48.80 28.42 69.77
N GLU A 5 48.14 27.59 70.58
CA GLU A 5 46.88 26.90 70.31
C GLU A 5 45.78 27.86 69.86
N ALA A 6 45.03 27.46 68.82
CA ALA A 6 43.65 27.86 68.57
C ALA A 6 43.07 26.89 67.53
N TRP A 7 42.55 25.76 68.00
CA TRP A 7 41.70 24.86 67.21
C TRP A 7 40.26 25.34 67.37
N GLY A 8 39.70 25.94 66.33
CA GLY A 8 38.32 26.40 66.35
C GLY A 8 38.06 27.44 65.30
N LEU A 9 37.45 27.03 64.17
CA LEU A 9 36.47 27.78 63.36
C LEU A 9 36.14 27.11 62.00
N ARG A 10 36.23 25.78 61.85
CA ARG A 10 35.76 25.11 60.61
C ARG A 10 34.71 24.01 60.78
N THR A 11 34.35 23.65 62.01
CA THR A 11 33.30 22.66 62.31
C THR A 11 31.96 23.28 62.75
N CYS A 12 31.90 24.61 62.98
CA CYS A 12 30.63 25.27 63.33
C CYS A 12 29.75 25.63 62.12
N PHE A 13 30.32 25.84 60.91
CA PHE A 13 29.53 26.30 59.76
C PHE A 13 28.68 25.19 59.11
N THR A 14 29.15 23.95 59.10
CA THR A 14 28.39 22.82 58.53
C THR A 14 27.25 22.36 59.43
N SER A 15 27.44 22.41 60.76
CA SER A 15 26.37 22.12 61.72
C SER A 15 25.29 23.22 61.77
N LEU A 16 25.66 24.49 61.58
CA LEU A 16 24.69 25.59 61.52
C LEU A 16 23.80 25.54 60.26
N ILE A 17 24.35 25.13 59.11
CA ILE A 17 23.56 24.94 57.88
C ILE A 17 22.60 23.76 58.03
N ALA A 18 23.04 22.65 58.63
CA ALA A 18 22.18 21.49 58.86
C ALA A 18 21.02 21.82 59.82
N LEU A 19 21.28 22.61 60.88
CA LEU A 19 20.24 23.07 61.79
C LEU A 19 19.28 24.08 61.13
N PHE A 20 19.77 24.92 60.22
CA PHE A 20 18.92 25.86 59.47
C PHE A 20 18.00 25.14 58.48
N VAL A 21 18.50 24.11 57.78
CA VAL A 21 17.70 23.28 56.87
C VAL A 21 16.68 22.45 57.64
N ALA A 22 17.06 21.85 58.77
CA ALA A 22 16.13 21.14 59.64
C ALA A 22 15.06 22.08 60.21
N GLY A 23 15.43 23.31 60.60
CA GLY A 23 14.50 24.35 61.04
C GLY A 23 13.52 24.76 59.96
N LEU A 24 13.96 24.94 58.71
CA LEU A 24 13.10 25.24 57.57
C LEU A 24 12.11 24.12 57.28
N ILE A 25 12.54 22.85 57.35
CA ILE A 25 11.66 21.70 57.15
C ILE A 25 10.60 21.61 58.25
N VAL A 26 10.98 21.85 59.51
CA VAL A 26 10.03 21.87 60.63
C VAL A 26 9.07 23.05 60.52
N ILE A 27 9.52 24.22 60.08
CA ILE A 27 8.65 25.39 59.85
C ILE A 27 7.66 25.10 58.71
N VAL A 28 8.11 24.55 57.58
CA VAL A 28 7.24 24.17 56.45
C VAL A 28 6.20 23.14 56.87
N VAL A 29 6.60 22.10 57.62
CA VAL A 29 5.68 21.08 58.14
C VAL A 29 4.71 21.66 59.19
N SER A 30 5.16 22.62 60.00
CA SER A 30 4.30 23.28 61.00
C SER A 30 3.30 24.27 60.38
N VAL A 31 3.69 24.96 59.30
CA VAL A 31 2.82 25.85 58.53
C VAL A 31 1.81 25.03 57.74
N SER A 32 2.22 23.91 57.15
CA SER A 32 1.31 22.96 56.49
C SER A 32 0.32 22.29 57.46
N ARG A 33 0.64 22.18 58.75
CA ARG A 33 -0.29 21.67 59.78
C ARG A 33 -1.23 22.71 60.39
N LYS A 34 -1.00 24.02 60.18
CA LYS A 34 -1.79 25.09 60.80
C LYS A 34 -2.67 25.91 59.85
N THR A 35 -2.53 25.79 58.54
CA THR A 35 -3.47 26.40 57.58
C THR A 35 -4.32 25.33 56.90
N GLY A 36 -5.38 24.90 57.59
CA GLY A 36 -6.53 24.30 56.92
C GLY A 36 -7.21 25.39 56.08
N ILE A 37 -7.01 25.36 54.76
CA ILE A 37 -7.82 26.11 53.79
C ILE A 37 -8.25 25.14 52.70
N TRP A 38 -9.56 25.02 52.57
CA TRP A 38 -10.30 24.18 51.65
C TRP A 38 -10.12 24.66 50.20
N VAL A 39 -9.80 23.74 49.30
CA VAL A 39 -10.12 23.86 47.88
C VAL A 39 -10.85 22.58 47.49
N GLU A 40 -12.15 22.70 47.29
CA GLU A 40 -13.02 21.65 46.79
C GLU A 40 -12.62 21.24 45.37
N ASN A 41 -12.75 19.93 45.12
CA ASN A 41 -12.90 19.26 43.83
C ASN A 41 -11.76 19.38 42.80
N VAL A 42 -10.71 18.59 43.02
CA VAL A 42 -9.87 18.03 41.93
C VAL A 42 -9.77 16.51 42.13
N MET A 43 -10.60 15.75 41.41
CA MET A 43 -10.49 14.29 41.41
C MET A 43 -9.37 13.87 40.45
N VAL A 44 -8.19 13.63 41.02
CA VAL A 44 -7.03 13.01 40.37
C VAL A 44 -7.22 11.48 40.39
N CYS A 45 -7.16 10.81 39.24
CA CYS A 45 -7.00 9.35 39.21
C CYS A 45 -5.57 9.00 39.62
N GLU A 46 -5.34 8.72 40.91
CA GLU A 46 -4.11 8.08 41.38
C GLU A 46 -4.00 6.65 40.86
N ARG A 47 -2.80 6.31 40.39
CA ARG A 47 -2.33 4.92 40.27
C ARG A 47 -2.26 4.34 41.68
N ALA A 48 -2.95 3.25 41.94
CA ALA A 48 -2.51 2.32 42.97
C ALA A 48 -1.19 1.68 42.49
N VAL A 49 -0.06 2.27 42.88
CA VAL A 49 1.25 1.64 42.75
C VAL A 49 1.42 0.72 43.95
N GLY A 50 0.92 -0.50 43.83
CA GLY A 50 1.59 -1.66 44.43
C GLY A 50 2.56 -2.19 43.38
N GLU A 51 3.84 -2.31 43.73
CA GLU A 51 4.85 -2.96 42.90
C GLU A 51 4.36 -4.34 42.45
N SER A 52 3.92 -4.42 41.20
CA SER A 52 3.95 -5.66 40.44
C SER A 52 4.32 -5.32 39.01
N THR A 53 5.22 -6.12 38.47
CA THR A 53 5.63 -6.15 37.07
C THR A 53 4.45 -6.57 36.17
N THR A 54 3.40 -5.76 36.07
CA THR A 54 2.24 -6.06 35.21
C THR A 54 2.44 -5.49 33.82
N SER A 55 2.46 -6.37 32.84
CA SER A 55 2.30 -6.07 31.42
C SER A 55 1.13 -5.09 31.17
N PRO A 56 1.19 -4.22 30.15
CA PRO A 56 0.06 -3.36 29.78
C PRO A 56 -1.21 -4.20 29.56
N CYS A 57 -2.34 -3.77 30.15
CA CYS A 57 -3.60 -4.52 30.09
C CYS A 57 -4.07 -4.71 28.64
N ASP A 58 -4.24 -5.97 28.22
CA ASP A 58 -4.93 -6.30 26.98
C ASP A 58 -6.45 -6.10 27.16
N LEU A 59 -6.98 -5.05 26.52
CA LEU A 59 -8.39 -4.70 26.59
C LEU A 59 -9.29 -5.64 25.78
N PHE A 60 -8.75 -6.49 24.91
CA PHE A 60 -9.49 -7.35 23.98
C PHE A 60 -9.47 -8.82 24.36
N SER A 61 -8.76 -9.17 25.44
CA SER A 61 -8.75 -10.51 26.04
C SER A 61 -9.55 -10.50 27.35
N GLY A 62 -10.67 -11.20 27.37
CA GLY A 62 -11.64 -11.09 28.46
C GLY A 62 -12.84 -12.03 28.31
N ARG A 63 -13.87 -11.76 29.11
CA ARG A 63 -15.15 -12.47 29.09
C ARG A 63 -16.33 -11.54 29.29
N TRP A 64 -17.51 -12.07 29.05
CA TRP A 64 -18.75 -11.34 29.19
C TRP A 64 -19.45 -11.63 30.47
N VAL A 65 -19.95 -10.56 31.07
CA VAL A 65 -20.56 -10.58 32.39
C VAL A 65 -21.90 -9.92 32.27
N PHE A 66 -22.94 -10.64 32.70
CA PHE A 66 -24.28 -10.10 32.80
C PHE A 66 -24.35 -9.11 33.96
N ASP A 67 -24.89 -7.92 33.70
CA ASP A 67 -24.95 -6.77 34.60
C ASP A 67 -26.17 -5.93 34.25
N ASN A 68 -27.32 -6.27 34.84
CA ASN A 68 -28.58 -5.54 34.64
C ASN A 68 -28.73 -4.32 35.56
N GLU A 69 -27.75 -4.04 36.41
CA GLU A 69 -27.76 -2.87 37.29
C GLU A 69 -27.12 -1.66 36.62
N SER A 70 -26.02 -1.88 35.88
CA SER A 70 -25.23 -0.81 35.28
C SER A 70 -25.30 -0.72 33.76
N TYR A 71 -25.90 -1.72 33.09
CA TYR A 71 -26.14 -1.75 31.65
C TYR A 71 -27.65 -1.87 31.33
N PRO A 72 -28.11 -1.34 30.17
CA PRO A 72 -27.32 -0.65 29.14
C PRO A 72 -26.88 0.76 29.55
N LEU A 73 -25.87 1.31 28.85
CA LEU A 73 -25.32 2.64 29.15
C LEU A 73 -26.27 3.79 28.78
N TYR A 74 -27.20 3.53 27.86
CA TYR A 74 -28.30 4.42 27.51
C TYR A 74 -29.53 3.59 27.14
N SER A 75 -30.69 4.23 27.03
CA SER A 75 -31.94 3.59 26.60
C SER A 75 -32.22 3.91 25.14
N GLU A 76 -32.65 2.91 24.35
CA GLU A 76 -33.01 3.06 22.92
C GLU A 76 -33.98 4.23 22.73
N ARG A 77 -35.06 4.25 23.52
CA ARG A 77 -36.14 5.24 23.42
C ARG A 77 -35.71 6.67 23.78
N LYS A 78 -34.59 6.82 24.50
CA LYS A 78 -34.06 8.13 24.90
C LYS A 78 -33.07 8.71 23.90
N CYS A 79 -32.53 7.89 22.99
CA CYS A 79 -31.62 8.38 21.95
C CYS A 79 -32.42 8.97 20.78
N THR A 80 -32.37 10.29 20.64
CA THR A 80 -33.04 11.05 19.58
C THR A 80 -32.41 10.83 18.20
N TYR A 81 -31.13 10.45 18.16
CA TYR A 81 -30.39 10.19 16.92
C TYR A 81 -30.31 8.71 16.54
N MET A 82 -31.13 7.86 17.17
CA MET A 82 -31.14 6.43 16.90
C MET A 82 -31.51 6.13 15.44
N SER A 83 -30.75 5.23 14.81
CA SER A 83 -31.07 4.75 13.46
C SER A 83 -32.15 3.68 13.49
N ASP A 84 -33.18 3.81 12.66
CA ASP A 84 -34.21 2.79 12.46
C ASP A 84 -33.67 1.41 12.05
N GLN A 85 -32.45 1.34 11.51
CA GLN A 85 -31.79 0.08 11.16
C GLN A 85 -31.23 -0.68 12.36
N LEU A 86 -31.09 -0.01 13.51
CA LEU A 86 -30.45 -0.51 14.73
C LEU A 86 -31.41 -0.48 15.95
N ALA A 87 -32.57 0.18 15.83
CA ALA A 87 -33.59 0.38 16.88
C ALA A 87 -34.49 -0.85 17.08
N CYS A 88 -33.95 -1.93 17.64
CA CYS A 88 -34.65 -3.21 17.67
C CYS A 88 -35.93 -3.20 18.52
N GLU A 89 -35.93 -2.50 19.65
CA GLU A 89 -37.11 -2.38 20.52
C GLU A 89 -38.25 -1.66 19.79
N LYS A 90 -37.94 -0.56 19.08
CA LYS A 90 -38.89 0.18 18.24
C LYS A 90 -39.53 -0.71 17.17
N PHE A 91 -38.78 -1.67 16.64
CA PHE A 91 -39.25 -2.63 15.64
C PHE A 91 -39.75 -3.96 16.23
N GLY A 92 -40.14 -3.97 17.50
CA GLY A 92 -40.94 -5.04 18.10
C GLY A 92 -40.16 -6.13 18.83
N ARG A 93 -38.83 -5.96 18.99
CA ARG A 93 -38.03 -6.87 19.81
C ARG A 93 -38.40 -6.71 21.28
N ARG A 94 -38.71 -7.82 21.97
CA ARG A 94 -39.15 -7.82 23.39
C ARG A 94 -38.16 -8.46 24.35
N ASP A 95 -37.28 -9.33 23.85
CA ASP A 95 -36.19 -9.93 24.60
C ASP A 95 -35.05 -8.91 24.77
N LEU A 96 -35.11 -8.04 25.78
CA LEU A 96 -34.13 -6.95 25.96
C LEU A 96 -32.90 -7.33 26.81
N GLU A 97 -32.82 -8.57 27.30
CA GLU A 97 -31.72 -9.03 28.16
C GLU A 97 -30.34 -8.97 27.48
N TYR A 98 -30.28 -8.95 26.14
CA TYR A 98 -29.02 -8.78 25.40
C TYR A 98 -28.32 -7.44 25.69
N GLN A 99 -29.08 -6.44 26.14
CA GLN A 99 -28.59 -5.09 26.46
C GLN A 99 -27.76 -5.07 27.76
N ASN A 100 -27.92 -6.08 28.62
CA ASN A 100 -27.40 -6.12 29.99
C ASN A 100 -26.05 -6.84 30.10
N TRP A 101 -25.27 -6.90 29.03
CA TRP A 101 -23.97 -7.58 29.04
C TRP A 101 -22.83 -6.56 28.96
N ARG A 102 -21.79 -6.77 29.77
CA ARG A 102 -20.59 -5.94 29.81
C ARG A 102 -19.29 -6.73 29.66
N TRP A 103 -18.29 -6.10 29.02
CA TRP A 103 -16.99 -6.74 28.78
C TRP A 103 -16.17 -6.65 30.05
N GLN A 104 -15.52 -7.74 30.42
CA GLN A 104 -14.56 -7.77 31.49
C GLN A 104 -13.22 -8.28 30.95
N PRO A 105 -12.24 -7.40 30.67
CA PRO A 105 -10.89 -7.82 30.37
C PRO A 105 -10.32 -8.67 31.51
N HIS A 106 -9.46 -9.63 31.17
CA HIS A 106 -8.88 -10.54 32.17
C HIS A 106 -7.89 -9.83 33.10
N GLN A 107 -7.18 -8.83 32.60
CA GLN A 107 -6.05 -8.20 33.29
C GLN A 107 -6.43 -6.89 33.99
N CYS A 108 -7.58 -6.29 33.66
CA CYS A 108 -8.01 -5.04 34.26
C CYS A 108 -9.51 -4.83 34.16
N ASN A 109 -10.01 -3.87 34.94
CA ASN A 109 -11.38 -3.40 34.84
C ASN A 109 -11.48 -2.24 33.84
N LEU A 110 -12.55 -2.24 33.04
CA LEU A 110 -12.85 -1.10 32.21
C LEU A 110 -13.43 0.03 33.08
N PRO A 111 -12.96 1.28 32.90
CA PRO A 111 -13.58 2.40 33.58
C PRO A 111 -15.02 2.56 33.12
N ARG A 112 -15.92 2.92 34.04
CA ARG A 112 -17.31 3.24 33.71
C ARG A 112 -17.33 4.41 32.73
N PHE A 113 -18.19 4.32 31.73
CA PHE A 113 -18.31 5.37 30.73
C PHE A 113 -18.78 6.67 31.37
N ASN A 114 -18.11 7.77 31.04
CA ASN A 114 -18.46 9.12 31.48
C ASN A 114 -18.43 10.03 30.25
N ALA A 115 -19.62 10.45 29.82
CA ALA A 115 -19.82 11.25 28.61
C ALA A 115 -19.11 12.61 28.71
N THR A 116 -19.25 13.31 29.83
CA THR A 116 -18.60 14.61 30.09
C THR A 116 -17.08 14.48 30.01
N ALA A 117 -16.50 13.44 30.63
CA ALA A 117 -15.06 13.21 30.57
C ALA A 117 -14.55 12.93 29.15
N LEU A 118 -15.35 12.23 28.32
CA LEU A 118 -15.03 12.03 26.91
C LEU A 118 -15.17 13.32 26.10
N LEU A 119 -16.23 14.10 26.32
CA LEU A 119 -16.45 15.38 25.63
C LEU A 119 -15.35 16.40 25.96
N GLU A 120 -14.87 16.45 27.21
CA GLU A 120 -13.72 17.28 27.58
C GLU A 120 -12.45 16.86 26.84
N ARG A 121 -12.23 15.56 26.64
CA ARG A 121 -11.09 15.08 25.84
C ARG A 121 -11.23 15.40 24.35
N LEU A 122 -12.46 15.49 23.86
CA LEU A 122 -12.81 15.86 22.50
C LEU A 122 -12.98 17.38 22.31
N ARG A 123 -12.79 18.19 23.36
CA ARG A 123 -12.97 19.64 23.28
C ARG A 123 -12.06 20.24 22.21
N GLY A 124 -12.67 20.97 21.26
CA GLY A 124 -11.97 21.55 20.11
C GLY A 124 -11.44 20.53 19.10
N LYS A 125 -11.92 19.27 19.13
CA LYS A 125 -11.42 18.18 18.29
C LYS A 125 -12.50 17.53 17.43
N ARG A 126 -12.04 16.87 16.36
CA ARG A 126 -12.86 16.08 15.44
C ARG A 126 -12.55 14.58 15.59
N LEU A 127 -13.56 13.79 15.93
CA LEU A 127 -13.54 12.33 15.90
C LEU A 127 -14.31 11.85 14.67
N VAL A 128 -13.66 11.15 13.76
CA VAL A 128 -14.26 10.70 12.51
C VAL A 128 -14.19 9.17 12.39
N PHE A 129 -15.36 8.55 12.24
CA PHE A 129 -15.53 7.14 11.90
C PHE A 129 -15.64 7.01 10.38
N VAL A 130 -14.89 6.09 9.78
CA VAL A 130 -14.73 5.95 8.34
C VAL A 130 -14.88 4.50 7.95
N GLY A 131 -15.92 4.17 7.21
CA GLY A 131 -16.06 2.78 6.78
C GLY A 131 -17.42 2.37 6.25
N ASP A 132 -17.70 1.09 6.47
CA ASP A 132 -18.95 0.44 6.08
C ASP A 132 -20.08 0.62 7.10
N SER A 133 -21.17 -0.12 6.90
CA SER A 133 -22.36 -0.04 7.74
C SER A 133 -22.16 -0.53 9.17
N LEU A 134 -21.14 -1.36 9.45
CA LEU A 134 -20.78 -1.74 10.81
C LEU A 134 -20.15 -0.56 11.55
N ASN A 135 -19.30 0.20 10.85
CA ASN A 135 -18.70 1.39 11.42
C ASN A 135 -19.74 2.48 11.69
N ARG A 136 -20.75 2.61 10.81
CA ARG A 136 -21.91 3.47 11.05
C ARG A 136 -22.63 3.09 12.34
N GLY A 137 -22.82 1.80 12.60
CA GLY A 137 -23.40 1.32 13.86
C GLY A 137 -22.60 1.77 15.08
N GLN A 138 -21.27 1.68 15.02
CA GLN A 138 -20.41 2.16 16.10
C GLN A 138 -20.52 3.69 16.31
N TRP A 139 -20.60 4.46 15.22
CA TRP A 139 -20.80 5.90 15.30
C TRP A 139 -22.15 6.26 15.93
N VAL A 140 -23.26 5.61 15.54
CA VAL A 140 -24.58 5.85 16.14
C VAL A 140 -24.55 5.56 17.64
N SER A 141 -23.91 4.47 18.06
CA SER A 141 -23.73 4.17 19.48
C SER A 141 -22.95 5.27 20.21
N MET A 142 -21.83 5.73 19.65
CA MET A 142 -21.05 6.84 20.22
C MET A 142 -21.89 8.11 20.37
N VAL A 143 -22.72 8.44 19.38
CA VAL A 143 -23.64 9.59 19.47
C VAL A 143 -24.66 9.38 20.60
N CYS A 144 -25.30 8.21 20.68
CA CYS A 144 -26.28 7.91 21.75
C CYS A 144 -25.67 7.97 23.16
N LEU A 145 -24.44 7.49 23.32
CA LEU A 145 -23.67 7.57 24.57
C LEU A 145 -23.43 9.02 25.01
N LEU A 146 -23.16 9.91 24.06
CA LEU A 146 -22.81 11.30 24.33
C LEU A 146 -24.03 12.22 24.47
N GLU A 147 -25.05 12.02 23.64
CA GLU A 147 -26.14 12.99 23.54
C GLU A 147 -26.99 13.08 24.80
N SER A 148 -27.00 12.03 25.63
CA SER A 148 -27.74 11.98 26.89
C SER A 148 -27.22 12.97 27.93
N SER A 149 -25.95 13.38 27.82
CA SER A 149 -25.33 14.37 28.70
C SER A 149 -25.29 15.78 28.11
N ILE A 150 -25.91 16.01 26.94
CA ILE A 150 -25.90 17.31 26.25
C ILE A 150 -27.34 17.81 26.08
N PRO A 151 -27.67 19.04 26.53
CA PRO A 151 -28.98 19.65 26.31
C PRO A 151 -29.32 19.72 24.82
N SER A 152 -30.60 19.58 24.46
CA SER A 152 -31.08 19.59 23.06
C SER A 152 -30.71 20.86 22.29
N THR A 153 -30.63 22.01 22.96
CA THR A 153 -30.22 23.29 22.36
C THR A 153 -28.72 23.40 22.09
N HIS A 154 -27.91 22.52 22.67
CA HIS A 154 -26.44 22.54 22.58
C HIS A 154 -25.87 21.38 21.74
N LYS A 155 -26.71 20.69 20.97
CA LYS A 155 -26.32 19.63 20.05
C LYS A 155 -27.01 19.77 18.70
N SER A 156 -26.33 19.35 17.64
CA SER A 156 -26.89 19.34 16.29
C SER A 156 -26.34 18.18 15.47
N MET A 157 -27.10 17.75 14.46
CA MET A 157 -26.68 16.75 13.49
C MET A 157 -26.94 17.25 12.08
N HIS A 158 -25.95 17.14 11.21
CA HIS A 158 -26.02 17.57 9.82
C HIS A 158 -25.46 16.49 8.90
N THR A 159 -26.11 16.24 7.78
CA THR A 159 -25.64 15.29 6.75
C THR A 159 -25.37 16.05 5.46
N ASN A 160 -24.16 15.93 4.92
CA ASN A 160 -23.76 16.47 3.64
C ASN A 160 -23.17 15.36 2.77
N GLY A 161 -23.94 14.85 1.81
CA GLY A 161 -23.54 13.71 0.99
C GLY A 161 -23.17 12.50 1.86
N SER A 162 -21.92 12.04 1.73
CA SER A 162 -21.38 10.89 2.46
C SER A 162 -20.91 11.18 3.90
N LEU A 163 -20.89 12.44 4.33
CA LEU A 163 -20.46 12.86 5.68
C LEU A 163 -21.65 13.24 6.55
N THR A 164 -21.80 12.56 7.70
CA THR A 164 -22.73 12.95 8.76
C THR A 164 -21.95 13.45 9.97
N THR A 165 -22.31 14.62 10.49
CA THR A 165 -21.61 15.31 11.57
C THR A 165 -22.55 15.57 12.74
N PHE A 166 -22.25 14.97 13.89
CA PHE A 166 -22.84 15.34 15.18
C PHE A 166 -21.94 16.36 15.88
N LYS A 167 -22.49 17.48 16.35
CA LYS A 167 -21.74 18.53 17.06
C LYS A 167 -22.25 18.69 18.48
N ALA A 168 -21.31 18.73 19.43
CA ALA A 168 -21.52 19.19 20.80
C ALA A 168 -21.03 20.63 20.92
N LEU A 169 -21.96 21.59 20.90
CA LEU A 169 -21.66 23.01 20.68
C LEU A 169 -20.80 23.62 21.80
N GLU A 170 -21.13 23.33 23.07
CA GLU A 170 -20.37 23.83 24.24
C GLU A 170 -18.93 23.32 24.31
N TYR A 171 -18.66 22.16 23.74
CA TYR A 171 -17.33 21.54 23.71
C TYR A 171 -16.56 21.92 22.44
N ASN A 172 -17.22 22.56 21.47
CA ASN A 172 -16.68 22.72 20.12
C ASN A 172 -16.09 21.39 19.58
N ALA A 173 -16.83 20.29 19.82
CA ALA A 173 -16.40 18.94 19.49
C ALA A 173 -17.32 18.33 18.43
N SER A 174 -16.77 17.56 17.50
CA SER A 174 -17.56 16.80 16.52
C SER A 174 -17.29 15.31 16.56
N VAL A 175 -18.36 14.55 16.34
CA VAL A 175 -18.34 13.09 16.18
C VAL A 175 -19.00 12.77 14.84
N GLU A 176 -18.21 12.31 13.89
CA GLU A 176 -18.55 12.29 12.48
C GLU A 176 -18.51 10.86 11.92
N PHE A 177 -19.33 10.60 10.91
CA PHE A 177 -19.31 9.37 10.14
C PHE A 177 -19.17 9.70 8.66
N TYR A 178 -18.15 9.12 8.02
CA TYR A 178 -17.96 9.19 6.59
C TYR A 178 -18.17 7.80 5.96
N TRP A 179 -19.08 7.73 5.00
CA TRP A 179 -19.36 6.52 4.23
C TRP A 179 -18.26 6.26 3.21
N ALA A 180 -17.42 5.27 3.48
CA ALA A 180 -16.39 4.76 2.58
C ALA A 180 -16.25 3.26 2.80
N PRO A 181 -17.22 2.45 2.32
CA PRO A 181 -17.38 1.06 2.73
C PRO A 181 -16.21 0.15 2.31
N LEU A 182 -15.46 0.56 1.29
CA LEU A 182 -14.24 -0.11 0.83
C LEU A 182 -12.98 0.74 1.10
N LEU A 183 -13.09 1.83 1.86
CA LEU A 183 -12.11 2.90 2.12
C LEU A 183 -11.69 3.70 0.88
N VAL A 184 -11.30 3.00 -0.17
CA VAL A 184 -10.97 3.53 -1.48
C VAL A 184 -12.25 3.78 -2.30
N GLU A 185 -12.11 4.55 -3.38
CA GLU A 185 -13.20 4.93 -4.26
C GLU A 185 -13.85 3.70 -4.92
N SER A 186 -15.17 3.71 -5.02
CA SER A 186 -15.99 2.63 -5.53
C SER A 186 -17.31 3.13 -6.12
N ASN A 187 -17.96 2.30 -6.92
CA ASN A 187 -19.34 2.57 -7.38
C ASN A 187 -20.40 2.38 -6.27
N SER A 188 -19.97 2.24 -5.02
CA SER A 188 -20.83 2.02 -3.86
C SER A 188 -20.64 3.09 -2.76
N ASP A 189 -20.06 4.23 -3.12
CA ASP A 189 -19.73 5.34 -2.22
C ASP A 189 -20.91 6.30 -1.96
N ASP A 190 -22.08 6.07 -2.56
CA ASP A 190 -23.31 6.79 -2.23
C ASP A 190 -24.02 6.10 -1.05
N PRO A 191 -24.21 6.75 0.11
CA PRO A 191 -24.79 6.12 1.29
C PRO A 191 -26.25 5.65 1.11
N VAL A 192 -26.95 6.11 0.06
CA VAL A 192 -28.32 5.73 -0.30
C VAL A 192 -28.31 4.71 -1.44
N VAL A 193 -27.62 5.01 -2.54
CA VAL A 193 -27.56 4.19 -3.76
C VAL A 193 -26.24 3.39 -3.83
N HIS A 194 -26.04 2.49 -2.88
CA HIS A 194 -24.81 1.68 -2.79
C HIS A 194 -25.01 0.18 -3.05
N ARG A 195 -26.25 -0.29 -3.16
CA ARG A 195 -26.56 -1.70 -3.38
C ARG A 195 -26.51 -2.03 -4.85
N VAL A 196 -25.29 -2.22 -5.36
CA VAL A 196 -25.05 -2.59 -6.75
C VAL A 196 -24.79 -4.10 -6.88
N PRO A 197 -25.27 -4.76 -7.95
CA PRO A 197 -24.99 -6.18 -8.21
C PRO A 197 -23.48 -6.43 -8.30
N GLU A 198 -22.80 -5.61 -9.10
CA GLU A 198 -21.36 -5.66 -9.32
C GLU A 198 -20.67 -4.48 -8.64
N ARG A 199 -19.82 -4.78 -7.65
CA ARG A 199 -19.03 -3.76 -6.95
C ARG A 199 -17.73 -3.54 -7.68
N ILE A 200 -17.47 -2.29 -8.04
CA ILE A 200 -16.27 -1.86 -8.75
C ILE A 200 -15.46 -0.98 -7.80
N VAL A 201 -14.17 -1.26 -7.69
CA VAL A 201 -13.25 -0.62 -6.73
C VAL A 201 -12.06 -0.03 -7.45
N ARG A 202 -11.73 1.22 -7.18
CA ARG A 202 -10.47 1.85 -7.59
C ARG A 202 -9.47 1.71 -6.46
N ALA A 203 -8.82 0.54 -6.37
CA ALA A 203 -7.96 0.18 -5.25
C ALA A 203 -6.79 1.16 -4.99
N GLU A 204 -6.41 1.95 -6.00
CA GLU A 204 -5.35 2.97 -5.92
C GLU A 204 -5.91 4.41 -5.92
N SER A 205 -7.16 4.61 -5.47
CA SER A 205 -7.78 5.94 -5.35
C SER A 205 -8.46 6.10 -3.98
N ILE A 206 -7.97 7.01 -3.14
CA ILE A 206 -8.54 7.30 -1.81
C ILE A 206 -8.88 8.78 -1.57
N ILE A 207 -8.41 9.67 -2.44
CA ILE A 207 -8.27 11.10 -2.14
C ILE A 207 -9.59 11.85 -2.14
N LYS A 208 -10.49 11.45 -3.04
CA LYS A 208 -11.89 11.89 -3.06
C LYS A 208 -12.56 11.71 -1.70
N HIS A 209 -12.25 10.64 -0.98
CA HIS A 209 -12.72 10.42 0.38
C HIS A 209 -11.87 11.16 1.40
N ALA A 210 -10.56 11.03 1.29
CA ALA A 210 -9.66 11.43 2.35
C ALA A 210 -9.69 12.93 2.67
N ARG A 211 -9.97 13.78 1.67
CA ARG A 211 -10.15 15.23 1.86
C ARG A 211 -11.16 15.61 2.96
N HIS A 212 -12.09 14.72 3.29
CA HIS A 212 -13.11 14.96 4.33
C HIS A 212 -12.63 14.66 5.76
N TRP A 213 -11.51 13.95 5.90
CA TRP A 213 -11.00 13.50 7.20
C TRP A 213 -9.51 13.79 7.42
N THR A 214 -8.82 14.45 6.48
CA THR A 214 -7.38 14.76 6.55
C THR A 214 -6.99 15.55 7.79
N ASP A 215 -7.85 16.46 8.25
CA ASP A 215 -7.64 17.34 9.39
C ASP A 215 -8.27 16.82 10.70
N ALA A 216 -8.76 15.57 10.72
CA ALA A 216 -9.35 14.98 11.92
C ALA A 216 -8.29 14.71 13.02
N ASP A 217 -8.69 14.89 14.28
CA ASP A 217 -7.83 14.59 15.44
C ASP A 217 -7.83 13.11 15.80
N ILE A 218 -8.94 12.41 15.58
CA ILE A 218 -9.08 10.98 15.88
C ILE A 218 -9.79 10.32 14.70
N LEU A 219 -9.17 9.27 14.15
CA LEU A 219 -9.68 8.52 13.01
C LEU A 219 -9.96 7.08 13.44
N VAL A 220 -11.16 6.58 13.13
CA VAL A 220 -11.55 5.19 13.34
C VAL A 220 -11.95 4.60 11.99
N PHE A 221 -11.12 3.72 11.43
CA PHE A 221 -11.34 3.09 10.14
C PHE A 221 -11.92 1.67 10.29
N ASN A 222 -12.78 1.27 9.37
CA ASN A 222 -13.27 -0.10 9.23
C ASN A 222 -13.63 -0.40 7.78
N SER A 223 -13.22 -1.56 7.28
CA SER A 223 -13.73 -2.08 6.03
C SER A 223 -13.54 -3.60 5.95
N TYR A 224 -14.66 -4.32 5.94
CA TYR A 224 -14.64 -5.78 5.93
C TYR A 224 -15.81 -6.38 5.17
N LEU A 225 -17.05 -6.00 5.52
CA LEU A 225 -18.25 -6.72 5.12
C LEU A 225 -18.37 -6.83 3.59
N TRP A 226 -17.98 -5.76 2.90
CA TRP A 226 -18.22 -5.61 1.47
C TRP A 226 -17.15 -6.25 0.60
N TRP A 227 -16.00 -6.56 1.21
CA TRP A 227 -14.96 -7.36 0.62
C TRP A 227 -15.30 -8.84 0.62
N ARG A 228 -16.33 -9.32 1.34
CA ARG A 228 -16.66 -10.76 1.41
C ARG A 228 -17.31 -11.31 0.13
N ARG A 229 -16.55 -11.28 -0.97
CA ARG A 229 -16.83 -11.91 -2.26
C ARG A 229 -15.66 -12.82 -2.61
N GLU A 230 -15.87 -13.77 -3.51
CA GLU A 230 -14.77 -14.58 -4.02
C GLU A 230 -13.81 -13.72 -4.84
N LYS A 231 -14.38 -12.86 -5.68
CA LYS A 231 -13.65 -11.95 -6.55
C LYS A 231 -14.15 -10.52 -6.43
N MET A 232 -13.25 -9.59 -6.72
CA MET A 232 -13.51 -8.16 -6.73
C MET A 232 -13.17 -7.59 -8.11
N ASN A 233 -13.97 -6.61 -8.50
CA ASN A 233 -13.76 -5.91 -9.75
C ASN A 233 -12.92 -4.67 -9.48
N ILE A 234 -11.71 -4.64 -10.02
CA ILE A 234 -10.81 -3.51 -9.89
C ILE A 234 -10.83 -2.68 -11.16
N TRP A 235 -11.08 -1.39 -10.98
CA TRP A 235 -11.05 -0.39 -12.03
C TRP A 235 -9.75 0.38 -11.98
N TRP A 236 -9.08 0.43 -13.13
CA TRP A 236 -7.88 1.21 -13.34
C TRP A 236 -8.17 2.38 -14.25
N GLY A 237 -7.92 3.62 -13.83
CA GLY A 237 -8.24 4.84 -14.59
C GLY A 237 -9.29 5.68 -13.88
N SER A 238 -9.83 6.71 -14.55
CA SER A 238 -10.89 7.55 -14.00
C SER A 238 -12.27 6.93 -14.24
N ILE A 239 -13.18 7.06 -13.28
CA ILE A 239 -14.60 6.70 -13.53
C ILE A 239 -15.25 7.76 -14.43
N GLU A 240 -14.78 9.00 -14.35
CA GLU A 240 -15.39 10.17 -15.01
C GLU A 240 -14.96 10.28 -16.48
N GLU A 241 -13.75 9.84 -16.82
CA GLU A 241 -13.21 9.92 -18.19
C GLU A 241 -13.61 8.72 -19.06
N ASN A 242 -14.30 7.72 -18.50
CA ASN A 242 -14.71 6.47 -19.16
C ASN A 242 -13.54 5.78 -19.92
N ASP A 243 -12.32 5.98 -19.43
CA ASP A 243 -11.08 5.52 -20.04
C ASP A 243 -10.52 4.27 -19.34
N GLY A 244 -11.19 3.85 -18.27
CA GLY A 244 -10.66 2.86 -17.37
C GLY A 244 -10.79 1.42 -17.84
N ILE A 245 -9.83 0.62 -17.38
CA ILE A 245 -9.74 -0.81 -17.66
C ILE A 245 -10.24 -1.56 -16.43
N TYR A 246 -11.29 -2.35 -16.65
CA TYR A 246 -11.86 -3.23 -15.65
C TYR A 246 -11.15 -4.59 -15.64
N LYS A 247 -10.80 -5.09 -14.44
CA LYS A 247 -10.28 -6.44 -14.23
C LYS A 247 -10.88 -7.10 -13.00
N GLU A 248 -11.40 -8.30 -13.19
CA GLU A 248 -11.78 -9.18 -12.08
C GLU A 248 -10.51 -9.79 -11.46
N MET A 249 -10.39 -9.76 -10.14
CA MET A 249 -9.28 -10.37 -9.41
C MET A 249 -9.73 -11.02 -8.10
N GLU A 250 -8.86 -11.86 -7.55
CA GLU A 250 -9.05 -12.45 -6.22
C GLU A 250 -9.25 -11.38 -5.16
N MET A 251 -10.25 -11.59 -4.31
CA MET A 251 -10.67 -10.61 -3.32
C MET A 251 -9.54 -10.15 -2.40
N LEU A 252 -8.76 -11.10 -1.85
CA LEU A 252 -7.67 -10.80 -0.91
C LEU A 252 -6.61 -9.90 -1.55
N ARG A 253 -6.43 -10.02 -2.86
CA ARG A 253 -5.49 -9.19 -3.60
C ARG A 253 -6.00 -7.76 -3.73
N GLY A 254 -7.28 -7.58 -4.06
CA GLY A 254 -7.91 -6.26 -4.07
C GLY A 254 -7.88 -5.59 -2.69
N TYR A 255 -8.09 -6.38 -1.63
CA TYR A 255 -8.00 -5.91 -0.25
C TYR A 255 -6.58 -5.46 0.13
N GLU A 256 -5.56 -6.24 -0.23
CA GLU A 256 -4.15 -5.88 -0.04
C GLU A 256 -3.81 -4.56 -0.75
N MET A 257 -4.29 -4.36 -1.97
CA MET A 257 -4.06 -3.13 -2.72
C MET A 257 -4.71 -1.92 -2.04
N ALA A 258 -5.99 -2.03 -1.64
CA ALA A 258 -6.70 -0.94 -0.97
C ALA A 258 -6.05 -0.57 0.38
N LEU A 259 -5.67 -1.56 1.20
CA LEU A 259 -4.96 -1.30 2.46
C LEU A 259 -3.57 -0.69 2.25
N ARG A 260 -2.89 -1.05 1.16
CA ARG A 260 -1.62 -0.42 0.80
C ARG A 260 -1.81 1.06 0.47
N THR A 261 -2.80 1.42 -0.35
CA THR A 261 -3.14 2.82 -0.64
C THR A 261 -3.55 3.58 0.61
N TRP A 262 -4.38 2.99 1.48
CA TRP A 262 -4.69 3.57 2.78
C TRP A 262 -3.45 3.80 3.66
N SER A 263 -2.51 2.84 3.69
CA SER A 263 -1.26 2.99 4.44
C SER A 263 -0.37 4.12 3.90
N TYR A 264 -0.29 4.25 2.57
CA TYR A 264 0.47 5.31 1.92
C TYR A 264 -0.14 6.68 2.24
N TRP A 265 -1.47 6.76 2.22
CA TRP A 265 -2.17 7.97 2.65
C TRP A 265 -1.88 8.33 4.11
N LEU A 266 -1.91 7.35 5.02
CA LEU A 266 -1.61 7.57 6.44
C LEU A 266 -0.20 8.07 6.71
N GLU A 267 0.77 7.63 5.91
CA GLU A 267 2.17 8.07 5.97
C GLU A 267 2.35 9.49 5.46
N ALA A 268 1.67 9.80 4.36
CA ALA A 268 1.74 11.13 3.79
C ALA A 268 0.97 12.14 4.65
N HIS A 269 -0.21 11.82 5.17
CA HIS A 269 -1.11 12.90 5.62
C HIS A 269 -1.23 13.04 7.13
N VAL A 270 -0.74 12.08 7.90
CA VAL A 270 -0.91 12.15 9.35
C VAL A 270 0.41 12.34 10.07
N ASP A 271 0.47 13.44 10.79
CA ASP A 271 1.61 13.86 11.59
C ASP A 271 1.76 13.00 12.87
N PRO A 272 2.88 12.25 13.01
CA PRO A 272 3.16 11.46 14.20
C PRO A 272 3.50 12.32 15.44
N THR A 273 3.88 13.59 15.26
CA THR A 273 4.27 14.49 16.37
C THR A 273 3.08 15.09 17.09
N ARG A 274 1.98 15.37 16.38
CA ARG A 274 0.66 15.60 16.98
C ARG A 274 0.26 14.44 17.91
N THR A 275 0.79 13.23 17.66
CA THR A 275 0.57 12.01 18.45
C THR A 275 1.53 11.77 19.61
N GLN A 276 2.63 12.53 19.72
CA GLN A 276 3.70 12.27 20.70
C GLN A 276 3.63 13.12 21.99
N GLY A 277 2.79 14.16 22.05
CA GLY A 277 2.78 15.12 23.17
C GLY A 277 2.04 14.74 24.47
N GLY A 278 1.38 13.57 24.59
CA GLY A 278 0.53 13.25 25.74
C GLY A 278 0.72 11.84 26.31
N ARG A 279 1.18 11.74 27.56
CA ARG A 279 1.24 10.48 28.34
C ARG A 279 -0.18 10.02 28.69
N LEU A 280 -0.61 8.89 28.10
CA LEU A 280 -1.77 8.03 28.42
C LEU A 280 -3.19 8.67 28.35
N GLY A 281 -3.98 8.19 27.37
CA GLY A 281 -5.43 8.42 27.24
C GLY A 281 -5.79 9.24 26.00
N CYS A 282 -6.22 8.58 24.91
CA CYS A 282 -6.61 9.17 23.61
C CYS A 282 -5.72 10.33 23.17
N LYS A 283 -4.55 9.99 22.62
CA LYS A 283 -3.60 10.93 22.03
C LYS A 283 -4.28 11.76 20.92
N GLN A 284 -3.89 13.02 20.78
CA GLN A 284 -4.22 13.80 19.59
C GLN A 284 -3.59 13.09 18.38
N GLY A 285 -4.30 12.83 17.29
CA GLY A 285 -3.84 11.97 16.18
C GLY A 285 -3.98 10.45 16.39
N THR A 286 -4.80 9.98 17.36
CA THR A 286 -5.01 8.52 17.55
C THR A 286 -5.71 7.93 16.33
N LYS A 287 -5.04 6.98 15.67
CA LYS A 287 -5.59 6.21 14.55
C LYS A 287 -6.00 4.84 15.06
N LEU A 288 -7.25 4.47 14.81
CA LEU A 288 -7.81 3.19 15.19
C LEU A 288 -8.23 2.45 13.92
N LEU A 289 -7.76 1.22 13.75
CA LEU A 289 -8.30 0.31 12.75
C LEU A 289 -9.15 -0.73 13.47
N GLN A 290 -10.43 -0.77 13.15
CA GLN A 290 -11.39 -1.71 13.71
C GLN A 290 -11.40 -3.01 12.90
N ARG A 291 -11.26 -4.14 13.59
CA ARG A 291 -11.36 -5.47 12.99
C ARG A 291 -12.72 -6.09 13.32
N ASN A 292 -13.59 -6.22 12.32
CA ASN A 292 -14.91 -6.84 12.47
C ASN A 292 -15.01 -8.14 11.67
N THR A 293 -15.64 -9.15 12.27
CA THR A 293 -16.12 -10.35 11.56
C THR A 293 -17.63 -10.47 11.76
N ALA A 294 -18.41 -10.31 10.69
CA ALA A 294 -19.81 -10.73 10.68
C ALA A 294 -19.88 -12.22 10.31
N ASN A 295 -20.11 -13.10 11.28
CA ASN A 295 -20.14 -14.55 11.03
C ASN A 295 -21.58 -15.06 10.85
N TYR A 296 -22.05 -15.13 9.60
CA TYR A 296 -23.21 -15.92 9.22
C TYR A 296 -22.76 -17.29 8.69
N LYS A 297 -23.22 -18.37 9.33
CA LYS A 297 -22.96 -19.78 8.95
C LYS A 297 -23.87 -20.29 7.82
N GLY A 298 -24.47 -19.41 7.01
CA GLY A 298 -25.22 -19.79 5.81
C GLY A 298 -24.57 -19.24 4.54
N ARG A 299 -24.08 -20.14 3.68
CA ARG A 299 -23.52 -19.94 2.33
C ARG A 299 -22.06 -19.50 2.15
N TYR A 300 -21.41 -18.76 3.04
CA TYR A 300 -19.97 -18.44 2.89
C TYR A 300 -19.10 -19.23 3.87
N ARG A 301 -18.73 -20.44 3.46
CA ARG A 301 -18.03 -21.44 4.28
C ARG A 301 -16.52 -21.32 4.15
N HIS A 302 -15.88 -20.24 4.62
CA HIS A 302 -14.42 -20.20 4.72
C HIS A 302 -13.93 -19.41 5.95
N ASN A 303 -13.54 -20.13 7.02
CA ASN A 303 -12.73 -19.56 8.10
C ASN A 303 -11.35 -19.08 7.58
N ALA A 304 -10.84 -19.69 6.51
CA ALA A 304 -9.51 -19.41 5.96
C ALA A 304 -9.35 -17.97 5.41
N THR A 305 -10.43 -17.33 4.94
CA THR A 305 -10.37 -15.99 4.34
C THR A 305 -10.16 -14.89 5.40
N ASP A 306 -10.69 -15.05 6.60
CA ASP A 306 -10.51 -14.08 7.70
C ASP A 306 -9.07 -14.10 8.25
N ASP A 307 -8.47 -15.29 8.38
CA ASP A 307 -7.08 -15.44 8.79
C ASP A 307 -6.12 -14.75 7.79
N GLN A 308 -6.40 -14.85 6.49
CA GLN A 308 -5.61 -14.22 5.44
C GLN A 308 -5.77 -12.69 5.43
N MET A 309 -6.99 -12.16 5.58
CA MET A 309 -7.22 -10.72 5.72
C MET A 309 -6.51 -10.17 6.96
N THR A 310 -6.56 -10.91 8.07
CA THR A 310 -5.85 -10.57 9.30
C THR A 310 -4.35 -10.44 9.07
N LYS A 311 -3.76 -11.41 8.37
CA LYS A 311 -2.33 -11.37 8.03
C LYS A 311 -1.98 -10.13 7.20
N ILE A 312 -2.82 -9.74 6.25
CA ILE A 312 -2.64 -8.52 5.45
C ILE A 312 -2.69 -7.27 6.34
N ILE A 313 -3.67 -7.18 7.24
CA ILE A 313 -3.82 -6.06 8.18
C ILE A 313 -2.59 -5.95 9.08
N THR A 314 -2.19 -7.05 9.73
CA THR A 314 -1.03 -7.07 10.63
C THR A 314 0.24 -6.67 9.91
N THR A 315 0.48 -7.21 8.71
CA THR A 315 1.65 -6.85 7.89
C THR A 315 1.65 -5.37 7.52
N THR A 316 0.49 -4.81 7.17
CA THR A 316 0.35 -3.39 6.83
C THR A 316 0.65 -2.50 8.04
N ILE A 317 0.14 -2.86 9.22
CA ILE A 317 0.33 -2.10 10.46
C ILE A 317 1.76 -2.21 10.97
N ASP A 318 2.38 -3.39 10.91
CA ASP A 318 3.79 -3.56 11.27
C ASP A 318 4.68 -2.67 10.39
N GLY A 319 4.39 -2.61 9.09
CA GLY A 319 5.07 -1.68 8.18
C GLY A 319 4.89 -0.22 8.56
N LEU A 320 3.68 0.20 8.96
CA LEU A 320 3.44 1.56 9.44
C LEU A 320 4.21 1.85 10.74
N ARG A 321 4.30 0.87 11.64
CA ARG A 321 5.05 0.99 12.91
C ARG A 321 6.54 1.15 12.68
N GLU A 322 7.13 0.44 11.71
CA GLU A 322 8.53 0.63 11.29
C GLU A 322 8.82 2.04 10.77
N ARG A 323 7.78 2.79 10.39
CA ARG A 323 7.85 4.17 9.88
C ARG A 323 7.31 5.18 10.91
N ASP A 324 7.35 4.84 12.19
CA ASP A 324 6.91 5.67 13.32
C ASP A 324 5.43 6.11 13.27
N ILE A 325 4.60 5.37 12.53
CA ILE A 325 3.16 5.60 12.49
C ILE A 325 2.46 4.56 13.34
N ASN A 326 2.00 5.00 14.50
CA ASN A 326 1.28 4.13 15.41
C ASN A 326 -0.21 4.08 15.05
N VAL A 327 -0.66 2.93 14.56
CA VAL A 327 -2.09 2.60 14.42
C VAL A 327 -2.46 1.60 15.51
N GLN A 328 -3.46 1.92 16.32
CA GLN A 328 -3.97 0.99 17.32
C GLN A 328 -5.07 0.10 16.70
N ILE A 329 -4.91 -1.21 16.85
CA ILE A 329 -5.94 -2.16 16.42
C ILE A 329 -7.01 -2.24 17.50
N ILE A 330 -8.27 -2.04 17.11
CA ILE A 330 -9.44 -2.39 17.91
C ILE A 330 -9.82 -3.83 17.52
N ASN A 331 -9.27 -4.81 18.24
CA ASN A 331 -9.50 -6.22 17.96
C ASN A 331 -10.80 -6.71 18.62
N ILE A 332 -11.93 -6.43 17.98
CA ILE A 332 -13.24 -6.79 18.53
C ILE A 332 -13.81 -8.08 17.94
N THR A 333 -13.15 -8.64 16.92
CA THR A 333 -13.54 -9.88 16.23
C THR A 333 -14.00 -10.99 17.19
N GLN A 334 -13.11 -11.48 18.05
CA GLN A 334 -13.41 -12.65 18.90
C GLN A 334 -14.48 -12.35 19.96
N LEU A 335 -14.49 -11.15 20.55
CA LEU A 335 -15.50 -10.76 21.53
C LEU A 335 -16.88 -10.54 20.87
N SER A 336 -16.91 -10.16 19.59
CA SER A 336 -18.12 -10.01 18.77
C SER A 336 -18.67 -11.33 18.23
N GLU A 337 -17.84 -12.35 18.02
CA GLU A 337 -18.34 -13.66 17.55
C GLU A 337 -19.22 -14.36 18.57
N ASN A 338 -18.89 -14.12 19.83
CA ASN A 338 -19.75 -14.40 20.93
C ASN A 338 -20.85 -13.31 20.98
N ARG A 339 -21.45 -12.78 19.88
CA ARG A 339 -22.58 -11.80 19.95
C ARG A 339 -23.84 -12.01 19.13
N LYS A 340 -24.11 -13.16 18.51
CA LYS A 340 -25.42 -13.48 17.88
C LYS A 340 -26.72 -12.93 18.52
N GLU A 341 -26.97 -12.88 19.84
CA GLU A 341 -28.22 -12.23 20.33
C GLU A 341 -28.24 -10.71 20.13
N GLY A 342 -27.09 -10.05 19.97
CA GLY A 342 -27.02 -8.61 19.71
C GLY A 342 -27.47 -8.19 18.31
N HIS A 343 -27.76 -9.13 17.39
CA HIS A 343 -28.19 -8.79 16.04
C HIS A 343 -29.67 -8.38 15.96
N PRO A 344 -30.05 -7.49 15.02
CA PRO A 344 -31.43 -7.11 14.78
C PRO A 344 -32.32 -8.26 14.34
N SER A 345 -31.78 -9.24 13.62
CA SER A 345 -32.58 -10.27 13.00
C SER A 345 -33.65 -9.61 12.12
N ILE A 346 -34.92 -9.88 12.35
CA ILE A 346 -36.06 -9.26 11.66
C ILE A 346 -36.50 -7.92 12.28
N TYR A 347 -36.01 -7.58 13.47
CA TYR A 347 -36.43 -6.42 14.26
C TYR A 347 -35.67 -5.15 13.86
N ARG A 348 -35.87 -4.70 12.64
CA ARG A 348 -35.30 -3.44 12.13
C ARG A 348 -36.13 -2.92 10.98
N LYS A 349 -35.91 -1.66 10.61
CA LYS A 349 -36.41 -1.15 9.32
C LYS A 349 -35.78 -1.91 8.17
N GLN A 350 -36.66 -2.61 7.47
CA GLN A 350 -36.39 -3.22 6.18
C GLN A 350 -36.69 -2.18 5.09
N TRP A 351 -36.00 -2.28 3.95
CA TRP A 351 -36.25 -1.39 2.82
C TRP A 351 -37.65 -1.57 2.26
N GLU A 352 -38.07 -2.83 2.19
CA GLU A 352 -39.45 -3.23 1.95
C GLU A 352 -39.99 -3.84 3.24
N PRO A 353 -41.17 -3.41 3.73
CA PRO A 353 -41.80 -4.02 4.89
C PRO A 353 -41.96 -5.53 4.67
N LEU A 354 -41.54 -6.34 5.64
CA LEU A 354 -41.75 -7.79 5.58
C LEU A 354 -43.23 -8.10 5.73
N THR A 355 -43.74 -9.00 4.90
CA THR A 355 -45.09 -9.56 5.05
C THR A 355 -45.16 -10.49 6.27
N GLU A 356 -46.37 -10.77 6.76
CA GLU A 356 -46.58 -11.71 7.89
C GLU A 356 -45.94 -13.09 7.62
N GLU A 357 -46.01 -13.58 6.38
CA GLU A 357 -45.38 -14.84 5.97
C GLU A 357 -43.83 -14.77 6.01
N GLN A 358 -43.25 -13.63 5.66
CA GLN A 358 -41.80 -13.42 5.72
C GLN A 358 -41.28 -13.28 7.16
N LEU A 359 -42.07 -12.68 8.04
CA LEU A 359 -41.78 -12.62 9.49
C LEU A 359 -41.79 -14.03 10.13
N LEU A 360 -42.63 -14.93 9.62
CA LEU A 360 -42.65 -16.35 10.00
C LEU A 360 -41.47 -17.15 9.43
N ASN A 361 -40.67 -16.58 8.50
CA ASN A 361 -39.45 -17.19 7.95
C ASN A 361 -38.17 -16.37 8.22
N PRO A 362 -37.70 -16.30 9.49
CA PRO A 362 -36.50 -15.53 9.84
C PRO A 362 -35.24 -15.98 9.10
N ARG A 363 -35.15 -17.25 8.66
CA ARG A 363 -33.95 -17.79 7.98
C ARG A 363 -33.62 -17.07 6.68
N SER A 364 -34.61 -16.47 6.02
CA SER A 364 -34.45 -15.80 4.73
C SER A 364 -34.34 -14.28 4.85
N TYR A 365 -34.82 -13.68 5.95
CA TYR A 365 -35.01 -12.24 6.07
C TYR A 365 -34.33 -11.60 7.29
N ALA A 366 -33.72 -12.41 8.16
CA ALA A 366 -32.98 -11.91 9.31
C ALA A 366 -31.68 -11.21 8.90
N ASP A 367 -31.47 -10.03 9.45
CA ASP A 367 -30.18 -9.35 9.45
C ASP A 367 -29.32 -9.88 10.59
N CYS A 368 -28.34 -10.71 10.23
CA CYS A 368 -27.33 -11.26 11.14
C CYS A 368 -25.96 -10.58 10.97
N ILE A 369 -25.95 -9.36 10.44
CA ILE A 369 -24.72 -8.62 10.15
C ILE A 369 -24.64 -7.37 11.01
N HIS A 370 -25.71 -6.57 11.02
CA HIS A 370 -25.78 -5.36 11.83
C HIS A 370 -26.10 -5.68 13.29
N TRP A 371 -26.20 -4.65 14.12
CA TRP A 371 -26.35 -4.80 15.56
C TRP A 371 -27.45 -3.91 16.14
N CYS A 372 -28.14 -4.40 17.16
CA CYS A 372 -29.13 -3.64 17.92
C CYS A 372 -28.47 -2.64 18.87
N LEU A 373 -29.06 -1.46 19.01
CA LEU A 373 -28.59 -0.42 19.92
C LEU A 373 -29.70 0.01 20.91
N PRO A 374 -29.44 0.09 22.23
CA PRO A 374 -28.23 -0.34 22.92
C PRO A 374 -28.11 -1.87 22.92
N GLY A 375 -26.92 -2.37 23.26
CA GLY A 375 -26.43 -3.68 22.81
C GLY A 375 -25.23 -3.44 21.92
N VAL A 376 -24.53 -4.47 21.44
CA VAL A 376 -23.38 -4.27 20.55
C VAL A 376 -23.71 -3.21 19.49
N PRO A 377 -22.93 -2.15 19.23
CA PRO A 377 -21.72 -1.62 19.88
C PRO A 377 -21.93 -0.60 21.03
N ASP A 378 -22.61 -0.95 22.10
CA ASP A 378 -22.11 -0.81 23.47
C ASP A 378 -21.49 -2.16 23.82
N LYS A 379 -20.30 -2.13 24.43
CA LYS A 379 -19.40 -3.28 24.61
C LYS A 379 -20.18 -4.63 24.69
N GLU A 380 -19.83 -5.53 23.77
CA GLU A 380 -20.35 -6.85 23.26
C GLU A 380 -20.66 -8.13 24.14
N ALA A 381 -20.30 -9.42 23.86
CA ALA A 381 -20.74 -10.81 24.35
C ALA A 381 -21.91 -11.32 25.26
N TRP A 382 -22.28 -12.55 24.79
CA TRP A 382 -23.18 -13.72 24.97
C TRP A 382 -23.45 -14.45 26.28
N GLY A 383 -24.49 -15.33 26.36
CA GLY A 383 -25.53 -15.80 25.36
C GLY A 383 -26.04 -17.24 25.62
N LEU A 384 -27.17 -17.73 25.01
CA LEU A 384 -27.41 -19.15 24.53
C LEU A 384 -28.80 -19.50 23.89
N ARG A 385 -28.77 -20.38 22.84
CA ARG A 385 -29.75 -21.35 22.21
C ARG A 385 -31.11 -20.83 21.66
N THR A 386 -31.40 -20.93 20.35
CA THR A 386 -31.86 -22.18 19.67
C THR A 386 -31.57 -22.18 18.15
N CYS A 387 -31.00 -23.26 17.63
CA CYS A 387 -31.17 -23.77 16.24
C CYS A 387 -30.35 -25.08 16.08
N ILE A 388 -30.86 -26.15 16.67
CA ILE A 388 -30.52 -27.52 16.28
C ILE A 388 -31.86 -28.22 16.04
N ASN A 389 -32.13 -28.56 14.79
CA ASN A 389 -32.98 -29.68 14.40
C ASN A 389 -32.45 -30.19 13.07
N SER A 390 -31.51 -31.13 13.13
CA SER A 390 -31.40 -32.29 12.25
C SER A 390 -30.18 -33.12 12.65
N MET A 391 -30.43 -34.42 12.89
CA MET A 391 -29.49 -35.53 13.10
C MET A 391 -28.91 -35.73 14.51
N ILE A 392 -29.76 -36.26 15.39
CA ILE A 392 -29.35 -37.30 16.34
C ILE A 392 -30.10 -38.57 15.92
N ALA A 393 -29.39 -39.46 15.22
CA ALA A 393 -29.68 -40.88 15.19
C ALA A 393 -28.37 -41.59 14.86
N LEU A 394 -28.06 -42.64 15.62
CA LEU A 394 -26.92 -43.56 15.52
C LEU A 394 -25.71 -43.23 16.40
N PHE A 395 -25.94 -43.39 17.70
CA PHE A 395 -24.94 -43.86 18.66
C PHE A 395 -25.32 -45.30 19.06
N VAL A 396 -24.93 -46.31 18.27
CA VAL A 396 -24.80 -47.71 18.72
C VAL A 396 -23.73 -48.39 17.87
N ALA A 397 -22.85 -49.16 18.54
CA ALA A 397 -21.70 -49.94 18.06
C ALA A 397 -20.40 -49.12 17.88
N GLY A 398 -19.33 -49.35 18.63
CA GLY A 398 -19.06 -50.32 19.69
C GLY A 398 -17.69 -50.02 20.30
N ILE A 399 -17.59 -50.22 21.62
CA ILE A 399 -16.33 -50.22 22.39
C ILE A 399 -15.85 -51.68 22.49
N ILE A 400 -14.54 -51.85 22.73
CA ILE A 400 -13.78 -53.05 23.15
C ILE A 400 -13.25 -53.84 21.93
N ILE A 401 -11.93 -53.96 21.68
CA ILE A 401 -10.87 -54.72 22.37
C ILE A 401 -9.51 -54.07 21.99
N ILE A 402 -8.70 -53.51 22.90
CA ILE A 402 -7.66 -54.11 23.77
C ILE A 402 -6.41 -54.67 23.05
N VAL A 403 -5.31 -53.89 23.17
CA VAL A 403 -3.94 -54.23 23.64
C VAL A 403 -3.00 -55.10 22.78
N VAL A 404 -1.70 -54.79 22.97
CA VAL A 404 -0.43 -55.49 22.64
C VAL A 404 0.29 -54.81 21.44
N SER A 405 1.49 -54.24 21.54
CA SER A 405 2.52 -54.24 22.57
C SER A 405 3.41 -53.00 22.48
N VAL A 406 3.78 -52.48 23.64
CA VAL A 406 4.91 -51.56 23.87
C VAL A 406 6.20 -52.38 23.91
N SER A 407 7.29 -51.87 23.35
CA SER A 407 8.65 -51.98 23.89
C SER A 407 9.53 -51.01 23.10
N GLY A 408 9.88 -49.84 23.64
CA GLY A 408 11.08 -49.63 24.49
C GLY A 408 12.21 -49.10 23.58
N LYS A 409 13.03 -48.09 23.88
CA LYS A 409 13.52 -47.53 25.14
C LYS A 409 14.13 -46.12 24.86
N SER A 410 14.05 -45.28 25.89
CA SER A 410 14.96 -44.20 26.36
C SER A 410 16.18 -43.74 25.54
N GLY A 411 16.43 -42.42 25.56
CA GLY A 411 17.78 -41.83 25.51
C GLY A 411 17.82 -40.33 25.23
N ILE A 412 18.29 -39.53 26.20
CA ILE A 412 18.61 -38.08 26.13
C ILE A 412 20.13 -37.89 25.89
N TRP A 413 20.53 -36.69 25.42
CA TRP A 413 21.84 -35.95 25.47
C TRP A 413 22.33 -35.52 24.05
N VAL A 414 22.22 -34.23 23.69
CA VAL A 414 23.15 -33.06 23.81
C VAL A 414 24.28 -33.01 22.77
N GLU A 415 24.27 -31.89 22.04
CA GLU A 415 25.26 -31.16 21.20
C GLU A 415 26.61 -31.78 20.75
N ASN A 416 26.92 -31.58 19.46
CA ASN A 416 28.00 -30.74 18.89
C ASN A 416 28.76 -31.33 17.67
N LEU A 417 29.02 -30.42 16.73
CA LEU A 417 30.19 -30.28 15.83
C LEU A 417 30.40 -31.22 14.60
N MET A 418 30.48 -30.51 13.46
CA MET A 418 31.37 -30.67 12.30
C MET A 418 31.36 -31.96 11.44
N GLY A 419 30.96 -31.75 10.18
CA GLY A 419 31.79 -32.07 9.02
C GLY A 419 31.79 -33.51 8.49
N TRP A 420 31.08 -33.75 7.39
CA TRP A 420 31.72 -34.36 6.21
C TRP A 420 30.91 -34.12 4.92
N GLU A 421 31.67 -33.78 3.89
CA GLU A 421 31.35 -33.79 2.46
C GLU A 421 30.53 -35.02 2.02
N ARG A 422 29.51 -34.76 1.21
CA ARG A 422 29.11 -35.70 0.15
C ARG A 422 29.25 -35.02 -1.19
N SER A 423 30.39 -35.28 -1.81
CA SER A 423 30.58 -35.26 -3.26
C SER A 423 29.53 -36.16 -3.91
N GLY A 424 28.52 -35.52 -4.48
CA GLY A 424 27.53 -36.11 -5.37
C GLY A 424 27.31 -35.14 -6.51
N GLY A 425 28.14 -35.25 -7.55
CA GLY A 425 28.07 -34.44 -8.76
C GLY A 425 26.77 -34.69 -9.52
N GLY A 426 25.76 -33.88 -9.22
CA GLY A 426 24.68 -33.56 -10.15
C GLY A 426 25.08 -32.29 -10.89
N LEU A 427 25.40 -32.40 -12.17
CA LEU A 427 25.71 -31.29 -13.05
C LEU A 427 24.48 -30.37 -13.16
N ALA A 428 24.41 -29.36 -12.29
CA ALA A 428 23.47 -28.26 -12.47
C ALA A 428 23.84 -27.56 -13.78
N THR A 429 22.96 -27.61 -14.78
CA THR A 429 23.11 -26.83 -16.00
C THR A 429 23.13 -25.34 -15.63
N SER A 430 24.31 -24.75 -15.50
CA SER A 430 24.48 -23.35 -15.12
C SER A 430 23.91 -22.46 -16.21
N ARG A 431 22.78 -21.81 -15.94
CA ARG A 431 22.23 -20.74 -16.78
C ARG A 431 23.25 -19.60 -16.80
N CYS A 432 23.77 -19.24 -17.98
CA CYS A 432 24.78 -18.19 -18.12
C CYS A 432 24.25 -16.83 -17.62
N ASP A 433 24.96 -16.20 -16.70
CA ASP A 433 24.72 -14.81 -16.33
C ASP A 433 25.33 -13.86 -17.37
N LEU A 434 24.47 -13.29 -18.21
CA LEU A 434 24.89 -12.38 -19.28
C LEU A 434 25.39 -11.01 -18.76
N SER A 435 25.05 -10.66 -17.51
CA SER A 435 25.43 -9.38 -16.90
C SER A 435 26.81 -9.40 -16.22
N SER A 436 27.42 -10.58 -16.09
CA SER A 436 28.73 -10.78 -15.46
C SER A 436 29.78 -11.15 -16.50
N GLY A 437 30.79 -10.29 -16.66
CA GLY A 437 31.72 -10.37 -17.77
C GLY A 437 32.78 -9.28 -17.77
N ARG A 438 33.40 -9.09 -18.93
CA ARG A 438 34.42 -8.06 -19.17
C ARG A 438 34.27 -7.43 -20.55
N TRP A 439 34.73 -6.18 -20.68
CA TRP A 439 34.89 -5.55 -21.98
C TRP A 439 36.12 -6.07 -22.70
N VAL A 440 35.97 -6.35 -24.00
CA VAL A 440 37.03 -6.81 -24.89
C VAL A 440 37.11 -5.85 -26.06
N PHE A 441 38.31 -5.38 -26.36
CA PHE A 441 38.55 -4.53 -27.52
C PHE A 441 38.55 -5.40 -28.79
N ASP A 442 37.75 -5.01 -29.78
CA ASP A 442 37.52 -5.72 -31.03
C ASP A 442 37.25 -4.69 -32.14
N ASN A 443 38.32 -4.26 -32.82
CA ASN A 443 38.26 -3.31 -33.92
C ASN A 443 38.03 -3.98 -35.28
N GLU A 444 37.93 -5.31 -35.34
CA GLU A 444 37.64 -6.05 -36.57
C GLU A 444 36.13 -6.20 -36.77
N SER A 445 35.40 -6.46 -35.68
CA SER A 445 33.96 -6.75 -35.73
C SER A 445 33.07 -5.62 -35.21
N TYR A 446 33.61 -4.63 -34.49
CA TYR A 446 32.84 -3.50 -33.95
C TYR A 446 33.38 -2.16 -34.47
N PRO A 447 32.52 -1.13 -34.61
CA PRO A 447 31.09 -1.13 -34.28
C PRO A 447 30.23 -1.94 -35.26
N LEU A 448 29.02 -2.34 -34.83
CA LEU A 448 28.09 -3.13 -35.64
C LEU A 448 27.49 -2.35 -36.83
N TYR A 449 27.57 -1.03 -36.78
CA TYR A 449 27.21 -0.09 -37.84
C TYR A 449 28.04 1.20 -37.65
N SER A 450 28.20 2.01 -38.69
CA SER A 450 28.83 3.33 -38.54
C SER A 450 27.80 4.44 -38.31
N GLU A 451 28.22 5.53 -37.64
CA GLU A 451 27.31 6.64 -37.30
C GLU A 451 26.59 7.20 -38.54
N GLY A 452 27.32 7.39 -39.64
CA GLY A 452 26.77 7.91 -40.89
C GLY A 452 25.83 6.96 -41.65
N GLN A 453 25.74 5.68 -41.28
CA GLN A 453 24.81 4.72 -41.89
C GLN A 453 23.38 4.80 -41.32
N CYS A 454 23.22 5.29 -40.08
CA CYS A 454 21.92 5.33 -39.42
C CYS A 454 21.21 6.66 -39.67
N THR A 455 20.11 6.63 -40.43
CA THR A 455 19.38 7.86 -40.77
C THR A 455 18.47 8.34 -39.64
N TYR A 456 18.07 7.44 -38.75
CA TYR A 456 17.25 7.76 -37.57
C TYR A 456 18.06 8.11 -36.32
N LEU A 457 19.38 8.26 -36.43
CA LEU A 457 20.22 8.64 -35.32
C LEU A 457 19.92 10.07 -34.87
N SER A 458 19.64 10.23 -33.58
CA SER A 458 19.36 11.53 -32.99
C SER A 458 20.64 12.33 -32.75
N ASP A 459 20.60 13.64 -33.04
CA ASP A 459 21.73 14.57 -32.93
C ASP A 459 22.32 14.65 -31.50
N ASP A 460 21.56 14.30 -30.47
CA ASP A 460 22.06 14.25 -29.09
C ASP A 460 22.96 13.05 -28.79
N LEU A 461 23.01 12.06 -29.68
CA LEU A 461 23.78 10.81 -29.54
C LEU A 461 24.85 10.62 -30.65
N ALA A 462 24.86 11.49 -31.67
CA ALA A 462 25.72 11.44 -32.85
C ALA A 462 27.08 12.14 -32.62
N CYS A 463 27.95 11.52 -31.84
CA CYS A 463 29.17 12.18 -31.36
C CYS A 463 30.18 12.54 -32.46
N GLU A 464 30.35 11.70 -33.47
CA GLU A 464 31.28 11.95 -34.58
C GLU A 464 30.84 13.16 -35.41
N LYS A 465 29.54 13.27 -35.72
CA LYS A 465 28.92 14.42 -36.38
C LYS A 465 29.18 15.72 -35.63
N PHE A 466 29.22 15.68 -34.30
CA PHE A 466 29.51 16.84 -33.45
C PHE A 466 30.99 16.97 -33.08
N GLY A 467 31.89 16.35 -33.85
CA GLY A 467 33.33 16.64 -33.82
C GLY A 467 34.16 15.71 -32.94
N ARG A 468 33.58 14.64 -32.38
CA ARG A 468 34.35 13.63 -31.65
C ARG A 468 35.27 12.85 -32.60
N ARG A 469 36.56 12.75 -32.26
CA ARG A 469 37.57 12.09 -33.11
C ARG A 469 38.21 10.86 -32.46
N ASP A 470 38.07 10.68 -31.15
CA ASP A 470 38.59 9.55 -30.40
C ASP A 470 37.69 8.31 -30.53
N LEU A 471 37.51 7.77 -31.73
CA LEU A 471 36.49 6.74 -32.03
C LEU A 471 36.74 5.35 -31.42
N LYS A 472 37.86 5.14 -30.69
CA LYS A 472 38.19 3.84 -30.07
C LYS A 472 37.12 3.32 -29.09
N TYR A 473 36.28 4.21 -28.53
CA TYR A 473 35.19 3.82 -27.65
C TYR A 473 34.14 2.93 -28.37
N GLN A 474 34.06 3.00 -29.69
CA GLN A 474 33.10 2.23 -30.51
C GLN A 474 33.50 0.75 -30.67
N ASN A 475 34.78 0.42 -30.47
CA ASN A 475 35.35 -0.91 -30.76
C ASN A 475 35.38 -1.84 -29.54
N TRP A 476 34.50 -1.64 -28.56
CA TRP A 476 34.44 -2.46 -27.36
C TRP A 476 33.20 -3.35 -27.39
N ARG A 477 33.39 -4.66 -27.17
CA ARG A 477 32.32 -5.64 -27.03
C ARG A 477 32.26 -6.23 -25.63
N TRP A 478 31.07 -6.59 -25.18
CA TRP A 478 30.89 -7.25 -23.89
C TRP A 478 31.07 -8.78 -24.02
N GLN A 479 31.86 -9.37 -23.13
CA GLN A 479 32.10 -10.82 -23.07
C GLN A 479 31.68 -11.36 -21.71
N PRO A 480 30.55 -12.08 -21.61
CA PRO A 480 30.17 -12.77 -20.38
C PRO A 480 31.23 -13.81 -19.97
N HIS A 481 31.38 -14.05 -18.68
CA HIS A 481 32.38 -14.97 -18.16
C HIS A 481 32.08 -16.45 -18.45
N GLN A 482 30.79 -16.80 -18.47
CA GLN A 482 30.33 -18.19 -18.50
C GLN A 482 29.88 -18.65 -19.89
N CYS A 483 29.72 -17.72 -20.84
CA CYS A 483 29.28 -18.03 -22.19
C CYS A 483 29.66 -16.93 -23.18
N ASN A 484 29.45 -17.21 -24.46
CA ASN A 484 29.58 -16.22 -25.52
C ASN A 484 28.21 -15.62 -25.86
N LEU A 485 28.17 -14.33 -26.16
CA LEU A 485 26.97 -13.72 -26.73
C LEU A 485 26.79 -14.17 -28.18
N PRO A 486 25.56 -14.48 -28.62
CA PRO A 486 25.30 -14.71 -30.03
C PRO A 486 25.53 -13.41 -30.80
N ARG A 487 26.22 -13.50 -31.95
CA ARG A 487 26.43 -12.35 -32.83
C ARG A 487 25.08 -11.78 -33.26
N PHE A 488 24.93 -10.46 -33.16
CA PHE A 488 23.69 -9.80 -33.57
C PHE A 488 23.37 -10.08 -35.05
N ASN A 489 22.11 -10.44 -35.32
CA ASN A 489 21.61 -10.65 -36.66
C ASN A 489 20.22 -9.99 -36.78
N ALA A 490 20.16 -8.90 -37.57
CA ALA A 490 18.95 -8.10 -37.75
C ALA A 490 17.81 -8.91 -38.36
N THR A 491 18.07 -9.65 -39.43
CA THR A 491 17.06 -10.51 -40.09
C THR A 491 16.49 -11.53 -39.13
N ALA A 492 17.32 -12.20 -38.35
CA ALA A 492 16.86 -13.18 -37.36
C ALA A 492 15.96 -12.52 -36.30
N LEU A 493 16.35 -11.35 -35.79
CA LEU A 493 15.55 -10.61 -34.82
C LEU A 493 14.21 -10.16 -35.44
N LEU A 494 14.20 -9.66 -36.66
CA LEU A 494 12.99 -9.23 -37.35
C LEU A 494 12.05 -10.41 -37.64
N GLU A 495 12.56 -11.57 -38.04
CA GLU A 495 11.76 -12.79 -38.15
C GLU A 495 11.15 -13.18 -36.80
N ARG A 496 11.92 -13.06 -35.72
CA ARG A 496 11.43 -13.32 -34.36
C ARG A 496 10.34 -12.35 -33.93
N LEU A 497 10.40 -11.11 -34.43
CA LEU A 497 9.44 -10.02 -34.21
C LEU A 497 8.34 -9.95 -35.29
N ARG A 498 8.28 -10.89 -36.24
CA ARG A 498 7.29 -10.87 -37.32
C ARG A 498 5.87 -10.82 -36.75
N GLY A 499 5.10 -9.81 -37.16
CA GLY A 499 3.74 -9.56 -36.66
C GLY A 499 3.65 -9.12 -35.20
N LYS A 500 4.74 -8.67 -34.58
CA LYS A 500 4.83 -8.33 -33.16
C LYS A 500 5.24 -6.89 -32.90
N ARG A 501 4.93 -6.42 -31.69
CA ARG A 501 5.32 -5.10 -31.17
C ARG A 501 6.33 -5.21 -30.03
N LEU A 502 7.53 -4.67 -30.23
CA LEU A 502 8.54 -4.48 -29.18
C LEU A 502 8.48 -3.02 -28.71
N VAL A 503 8.13 -2.78 -27.45
CA VAL A 503 7.94 -1.42 -26.91
C VAL A 503 8.92 -1.15 -25.78
N PHE A 504 9.73 -0.12 -25.95
CA PHE A 504 10.59 0.48 -24.96
C PHE A 504 9.83 1.58 -24.23
N VAL A 505 9.89 1.58 -22.89
CA VAL A 505 9.11 2.48 -22.04
C VAL A 505 10.03 3.04 -20.96
N GLY A 506 10.19 4.35 -20.91
CA GLY A 506 10.99 4.95 -19.86
C GLY A 506 11.50 6.34 -20.13
N ASP A 507 12.67 6.61 -19.56
CA ASP A 507 13.38 7.88 -19.66
C ASP A 507 14.29 7.99 -20.90
N SER A 508 15.14 9.01 -20.92
CA SER A 508 16.05 9.29 -22.04
C SER A 508 17.16 8.26 -22.24
N LEU A 509 17.54 7.49 -21.21
CA LEU A 509 18.48 6.37 -21.37
C LEU A 509 17.81 5.24 -22.14
N ASN A 510 16.55 4.97 -21.83
CA ASN A 510 15.74 4.01 -22.58
C ASN A 510 15.49 4.46 -24.02
N ARG A 511 15.34 5.76 -24.27
CA ARG A 511 15.30 6.33 -25.63
C ARG A 511 16.60 6.04 -26.38
N GLY A 512 17.75 6.26 -25.74
CA GLY A 512 19.06 5.96 -26.33
C GLY A 512 19.21 4.49 -26.72
N GLN A 513 18.75 3.57 -25.86
CA GLN A 513 18.72 2.14 -26.18
C GLN A 513 17.80 1.82 -27.37
N TRP A 514 16.62 2.45 -27.45
CA TRP A 514 15.73 2.28 -28.59
C TRP A 514 16.33 2.79 -29.90
N VAL A 515 16.96 3.99 -29.89
CA VAL A 515 17.64 4.53 -31.10
C VAL A 515 18.75 3.60 -31.56
N SER A 516 19.56 3.07 -30.62
CA SER A 516 20.58 2.06 -30.91
C SER A 516 19.99 0.83 -31.63
N LEU A 517 18.88 0.28 -31.12
CA LEU A 517 18.26 -0.89 -31.75
C LEU A 517 17.71 -0.56 -33.14
N VAL A 518 17.13 0.63 -33.32
CA VAL A 518 16.69 1.09 -34.65
C VAL A 518 17.87 1.13 -35.61
N CYS A 519 19.02 1.71 -35.23
CA CYS A 519 20.20 1.75 -36.08
C CYS A 519 20.75 0.35 -36.44
N LEU A 520 20.77 -0.57 -35.46
CA LEU A 520 21.16 -1.96 -35.66
C LEU A 520 20.28 -2.67 -36.70
N LEU A 521 18.97 -2.41 -36.69
CA LEU A 521 18.03 -2.99 -37.64
C LEU A 521 18.08 -2.29 -39.00
N GLU A 522 18.12 -0.96 -38.97
CA GLU A 522 18.08 -0.09 -40.13
C GLU A 522 19.23 -0.36 -41.10
N SER A 523 20.43 -0.55 -40.56
CA SER A 523 21.66 -0.80 -41.34
C SER A 523 21.57 -2.02 -42.25
N SER A 524 20.67 -2.95 -41.93
CA SER A 524 20.46 -4.21 -42.68
C SER A 524 19.23 -4.15 -43.60
N MET A 525 18.60 -2.98 -43.79
CA MET A 525 17.33 -2.84 -44.53
C MET A 525 17.30 -1.63 -45.48
N PRO A 526 16.76 -1.80 -46.72
CA PRO A 526 16.53 -0.69 -47.64
C PRO A 526 15.49 0.32 -47.12
N SER A 527 15.63 1.60 -47.51
CA SER A 527 14.71 2.69 -47.12
C SER A 527 13.24 2.47 -47.49
N ALA A 528 12.96 1.75 -48.57
CA ALA A 528 11.59 1.45 -48.99
C ALA A 528 10.84 0.49 -48.03
N HIS A 529 11.56 -0.25 -47.18
CA HIS A 529 10.99 -1.29 -46.31
C HIS A 529 10.89 -0.87 -44.83
N LYS A 530 11.14 0.40 -44.53
CA LYS A 530 11.12 0.97 -43.18
C LYS A 530 10.38 2.30 -43.15
N SER A 531 9.75 2.58 -42.01
CA SER A 531 9.17 3.90 -41.75
C SER A 531 9.27 4.26 -40.27
N MET A 532 9.27 5.56 -39.99
CA MET A 532 9.20 6.09 -38.63
C MET A 532 8.11 7.14 -38.55
N TYR A 533 7.28 7.08 -37.52
CA TYR A 533 6.28 8.09 -37.24
C TYR A 533 6.20 8.37 -35.73
N LYS A 534 5.81 9.60 -35.39
CA LYS A 534 5.67 10.07 -34.01
C LYS A 534 4.23 10.49 -33.76
N ASN A 535 3.64 10.00 -32.69
CA ASN A 535 2.31 10.37 -32.24
C ASN A 535 2.36 10.71 -30.74
N GLY A 536 2.40 12.00 -30.42
CA GLY A 536 2.60 12.47 -29.04
C GLY A 536 3.88 11.90 -28.42
N SER A 537 3.72 11.18 -27.31
CA SER A 537 4.80 10.53 -26.55
C SER A 537 5.26 9.19 -27.13
N LEU A 538 4.56 8.63 -28.13
CA LEU A 538 4.91 7.37 -28.79
C LEU A 538 5.66 7.63 -30.10
N THR A 539 6.84 7.03 -30.25
CA THR A 539 7.60 6.98 -31.50
C THR A 539 7.66 5.55 -32.00
N THR A 540 7.28 5.30 -33.25
CA THR A 540 7.22 3.95 -33.83
C THR A 540 8.15 3.84 -35.02
N PHE A 541 9.09 2.89 -34.97
CA PHE A 541 9.80 2.38 -36.13
C PHE A 541 9.10 1.11 -36.62
N LYS A 542 8.80 1.03 -37.91
CA LYS A 542 8.12 -0.11 -38.52
C LYS A 542 8.97 -0.75 -39.61
N ALA A 543 9.19 -2.06 -39.48
CA ALA A 543 9.77 -2.89 -40.53
C ALA A 543 8.63 -3.52 -41.35
N LEU A 544 8.42 -2.99 -42.56
CA LEU A 544 7.20 -3.22 -43.34
C LEU A 544 7.05 -4.68 -43.78
N GLU A 545 8.12 -5.30 -44.29
CA GLU A 545 8.12 -6.70 -44.76
C GLU A 545 7.83 -7.72 -43.65
N TYR A 546 8.18 -7.39 -42.41
CA TYR A 546 8.01 -8.26 -41.25
C TYR A 546 6.69 -7.97 -40.52
N ASN A 547 6.01 -6.88 -40.89
CA ASN A 547 4.91 -6.32 -40.10
C ASN A 547 5.27 -6.23 -38.60
N ALA A 548 6.51 -5.81 -38.32
CA ALA A 548 7.07 -5.73 -36.97
C ALA A 548 7.26 -4.26 -36.59
N SER A 549 7.03 -3.92 -35.32
CA SER A 549 7.31 -2.58 -34.80
C SER A 549 8.28 -2.60 -33.62
N VAL A 550 9.15 -1.60 -33.60
CA VAL A 550 10.06 -1.29 -32.50
C VAL A 550 9.76 0.14 -32.06
N GLU A 551 9.21 0.28 -30.87
CA GLU A 551 8.55 1.51 -30.42
C GLU A 551 9.21 2.06 -29.16
N PHE A 552 9.16 3.36 -28.99
CA PHE A 552 9.55 4.05 -27.76
C PHE A 552 8.42 4.92 -27.25
N TYR A 553 8.05 4.72 -25.99
CA TYR A 553 7.09 5.55 -25.28
C TYR A 553 7.78 6.32 -24.15
N TRP A 554 7.66 7.64 -24.18
CA TRP A 554 8.18 8.53 -23.15
C TRP A 554 7.32 8.45 -21.88
N ALA A 555 7.88 7.86 -20.82
CA ALA A 555 7.28 7.79 -19.48
C ALA A 555 8.43 7.74 -18.47
N PRO A 556 9.11 8.88 -18.20
CA PRO A 556 10.38 8.91 -17.50
C PRO A 556 10.30 8.35 -16.07
N LEU A 557 9.13 8.46 -15.45
CA LEU A 557 8.82 7.97 -14.11
C LEU A 557 7.89 6.74 -14.11
N LEU A 558 7.57 6.18 -15.30
CA LEU A 558 6.56 5.15 -15.59
C LEU A 558 5.11 5.57 -15.28
N VAL A 559 4.87 6.10 -14.09
CA VAL A 559 3.60 6.69 -13.66
C VAL A 559 3.46 8.13 -14.19
N GLU A 560 2.25 8.67 -14.12
CA GLU A 560 1.97 10.03 -14.57
C GLU A 560 2.76 11.09 -13.80
N SER A 561 3.17 12.12 -14.52
CA SER A 561 3.94 13.24 -14.00
C SER A 561 3.76 14.51 -14.83
N ASN A 562 4.18 15.65 -14.29
CA ASN A 562 4.30 16.88 -15.07
C ASN A 562 5.47 16.86 -16.08
N SER A 563 6.17 15.72 -16.21
CA SER A 563 7.32 15.51 -17.08
C SER A 563 7.03 14.55 -18.25
N ASP A 564 5.75 14.24 -18.49
CA ASP A 564 5.31 13.26 -19.51
C ASP A 564 5.25 13.83 -20.94
N ASP A 565 5.44 15.14 -21.11
CA ASP A 565 5.60 15.76 -22.43
C ASP A 565 7.07 15.66 -22.87
N PRO A 566 7.39 14.92 -23.95
CA PRO A 566 8.78 14.72 -24.39
C PRO A 566 9.47 16.01 -24.86
N MET A 567 8.76 17.11 -25.11
CA MET A 567 9.30 18.42 -25.46
C MET A 567 9.38 19.33 -24.22
N MET A 568 8.36 19.33 -23.36
CA MET A 568 8.30 20.13 -22.12
C MET A 568 8.53 19.32 -20.85
N HIS A 569 9.51 18.41 -20.85
CA HIS A 569 9.75 17.49 -19.75
C HIS A 569 10.57 18.09 -18.59
N ARG A 570 11.32 19.19 -18.80
CA ARG A 570 12.26 19.74 -17.81
C ARG A 570 11.57 20.67 -16.81
N ALA A 571 10.75 20.10 -15.93
CA ALA A 571 10.16 20.83 -14.83
C ALA A 571 11.21 21.14 -13.74
N GLN A 572 11.18 22.35 -13.19
CA GLN A 572 12.03 22.73 -12.05
C GLN A 572 11.64 21.92 -10.80
N ASP A 573 10.33 21.71 -10.61
CA ASP A 573 9.77 20.84 -9.59
C ASP A 573 9.09 19.65 -10.27
N VAL A 574 9.69 18.46 -10.15
CA VAL A 574 9.09 17.22 -10.66
C VAL A 574 7.94 16.81 -9.75
N ILE A 575 6.74 16.70 -10.32
CA ILE A 575 5.51 16.30 -9.64
C ILE A 575 5.07 14.94 -10.18
N VAL A 576 4.82 13.99 -9.29
CA VAL A 576 4.56 12.58 -9.63
C VAL A 576 3.22 12.13 -9.06
N ARG A 577 2.35 11.57 -9.89
CA ARG A 577 1.13 10.86 -9.47
C ARG A 577 1.45 9.38 -9.32
N ALA A 578 2.05 9.01 -8.19
CA ALA A 578 2.58 7.66 -7.97
C ALA A 578 1.56 6.51 -8.09
N GLU A 579 0.27 6.82 -7.98
CA GLU A 579 -0.85 5.87 -8.04
C GLU A 579 -1.57 5.88 -9.42
N SER A 580 -1.00 6.54 -10.44
CA SER A 580 -1.63 6.70 -11.77
C SER A 580 -0.70 6.23 -12.89
N ILE A 581 -1.13 5.25 -13.69
CA ILE A 581 -0.34 4.68 -14.80
C ILE A 581 -1.14 4.48 -16.10
N ILE A 582 -2.46 4.59 -16.08
CA ILE A 582 -3.31 4.08 -17.17
C ILE A 582 -3.25 4.92 -18.44
N LYS A 583 -3.12 6.25 -18.29
CA LYS A 583 -2.85 7.17 -19.40
C LYS A 583 -1.63 6.76 -20.20
N HIS A 584 -0.61 6.21 -19.55
CA HIS A 584 0.58 5.66 -20.21
C HIS A 584 0.33 4.24 -20.71
N ALA A 585 -0.21 3.37 -19.85
CA ALA A 585 -0.28 1.95 -20.10
C ALA A 585 -1.09 1.55 -21.34
N ARG A 586 -2.12 2.33 -21.70
CA ARG A 586 -2.92 2.12 -22.91
C ARG A 586 -2.08 2.07 -24.21
N HIS A 587 -0.92 2.70 -24.23
CA HIS A 587 -0.05 2.71 -25.41
C HIS A 587 0.77 1.43 -25.57
N TRP A 588 1.01 0.71 -24.48
CA TRP A 588 1.85 -0.49 -24.45
C TRP A 588 1.11 -1.76 -24.00
N THR A 589 -0.18 -1.67 -23.67
CA THR A 589 -1.03 -2.81 -23.24
C THR A 589 -1.05 -3.96 -24.25
N SER A 590 -0.95 -3.67 -25.55
CA SER A 590 -0.95 -4.67 -26.63
C SER A 590 0.44 -4.97 -27.19
N ALA A 591 1.50 -4.61 -26.46
CA ALA A 591 2.86 -4.99 -26.83
C ALA A 591 3.03 -6.51 -26.75
N ASP A 592 3.95 -7.04 -27.55
CA ASP A 592 4.41 -8.41 -27.45
C ASP A 592 5.61 -8.55 -26.53
N ILE A 593 6.48 -7.53 -26.52
CA ILE A 593 7.68 -7.46 -25.70
C ILE A 593 7.78 -6.06 -25.11
N LEU A 594 7.97 -5.97 -23.79
CA LEU A 594 8.10 -4.73 -23.04
C LEU A 594 9.50 -4.59 -22.48
N VAL A 595 10.09 -3.41 -22.65
CA VAL A 595 11.40 -3.06 -22.11
C VAL A 595 11.24 -1.78 -21.28
N PHE A 596 11.28 -1.90 -19.96
CA PHE A 596 11.11 -0.78 -19.03
C PHE A 596 12.44 -0.26 -18.47
N ASN A 597 12.53 1.06 -18.26
CA ASN A 597 13.55 1.73 -17.47
C ASN A 597 12.93 2.95 -16.79
N SER A 598 13.36 3.24 -15.57
CA SER A 598 13.08 4.52 -14.94
C SER A 598 14.07 4.75 -13.80
N TYR A 599 15.03 5.66 -14.01
CA TYR A 599 16.08 5.93 -13.03
C TYR A 599 16.50 7.39 -13.00
N LEU A 600 16.82 7.99 -14.16
CA LEU A 600 17.53 9.28 -14.22
C LEU A 600 16.76 10.42 -13.53
N TRP A 601 15.43 10.31 -13.59
CA TRP A 601 14.45 11.29 -13.12
C TRP A 601 14.12 11.16 -11.64
N TRP A 602 14.58 10.08 -11.01
CA TRP A 602 14.43 9.88 -9.57
C TRP A 602 15.58 10.51 -8.79
N ARG A 603 16.66 11.00 -9.40
CA ARG A 603 17.90 11.42 -8.69
C ARG A 603 17.76 12.57 -7.70
N ASN A 604 16.64 13.30 -7.71
CA ASN A 604 16.40 14.35 -6.71
C ASN A 604 16.09 13.71 -5.36
N GLU A 605 16.79 14.12 -4.30
CA GLU A 605 16.64 13.55 -2.94
C GLU A 605 15.18 13.58 -2.45
N LYS A 606 14.44 14.61 -2.85
CA LYS A 606 13.02 14.77 -2.54
C LYS A 606 12.21 15.00 -3.81
N MET A 607 10.96 14.55 -3.78
CA MET A 607 10.01 14.74 -4.87
C MET A 607 8.64 15.16 -4.34
N LYS A 608 7.84 15.81 -5.18
CA LYS A 608 6.46 16.14 -4.87
C LYS A 608 5.55 15.02 -5.37
N ILE A 609 4.93 14.29 -4.45
CA ILE A 609 3.87 13.32 -4.77
C ILE A 609 2.54 14.06 -4.78
N TRP A 610 1.80 13.91 -5.88
CA TRP A 610 0.50 14.53 -6.09
C TRP A 610 -0.61 13.48 -6.08
N TRP A 611 -1.66 13.79 -5.34
CA TRP A 611 -2.85 12.98 -5.13
C TRP A 611 -4.07 13.75 -5.64
N GLY A 612 -4.75 13.20 -6.65
CA GLY A 612 -5.79 13.91 -7.41
C GLY A 612 -5.42 14.06 -8.88
N SER A 613 -6.23 14.75 -9.68
CA SER A 613 -5.90 15.09 -11.08
C SER A 613 -4.84 16.20 -11.12
N LEU A 614 -4.00 16.23 -12.16
CA LEU A 614 -3.11 17.39 -12.41
C LEU A 614 -3.89 18.57 -13.03
N GLU A 615 -5.07 18.31 -13.57
CA GLU A 615 -5.92 19.31 -14.23
C GLU A 615 -6.88 20.00 -13.23
N ASP A 616 -7.12 19.37 -12.08
CA ASP A 616 -8.00 19.90 -11.04
C ASP A 616 -7.20 20.65 -9.96
N ASN A 617 -7.74 21.79 -9.51
CA ASN A 617 -7.12 22.63 -8.48
C ASN A 617 -7.37 22.10 -7.04
N ASP A 618 -7.81 20.85 -6.90
CA ASP A 618 -8.20 20.21 -5.64
C ASP A 618 -7.18 19.17 -5.14
N GLY A 619 -6.08 18.98 -5.87
CA GLY A 619 -5.09 17.96 -5.54
C GLY A 619 -4.28 18.29 -4.29
N LEU A 620 -4.05 17.26 -3.47
CA LEU A 620 -3.18 17.32 -2.32
C LEU A 620 -1.77 16.91 -2.76
N TYR A 621 -0.75 17.65 -2.33
CA TYR A 621 0.63 17.27 -2.58
C TYR A 621 1.44 17.19 -1.29
N LYS A 622 2.43 16.30 -1.30
CA LYS A 622 3.42 16.23 -0.24
C LYS A 622 4.80 15.97 -0.81
N GLU A 623 5.78 16.64 -0.24
CA GLU A 623 7.18 16.36 -0.48
C GLU A 623 7.60 15.10 0.28
N MET A 624 8.21 14.16 -0.42
CA MET A 624 8.62 12.87 0.12
C MET A 624 10.02 12.49 -0.34
N GLU A 625 10.67 11.65 0.46
CA GLU A 625 11.96 11.05 0.14
C GLU A 625 11.88 10.24 -1.18
N LEU A 626 12.92 10.39 -2.00
CA LEU A 626 13.13 9.71 -3.28
C LEU A 626 12.71 8.24 -3.24
N VAL A 627 13.31 7.50 -2.31
CA VAL A 627 13.19 6.05 -2.19
C VAL A 627 11.74 5.64 -1.96
N ARG A 628 10.98 6.47 -1.25
CA ARG A 628 9.58 6.18 -0.94
C ARG A 628 8.68 6.41 -2.14
N GLY A 629 8.83 7.54 -2.83
CA GLY A 629 8.10 7.81 -4.07
C GLY A 629 8.39 6.75 -5.14
N TYR A 630 9.64 6.31 -5.25
CA TYR A 630 10.04 5.22 -6.14
C TYR A 630 9.36 3.89 -5.80
N GLU A 631 9.28 3.53 -4.51
CA GLU A 631 8.56 2.33 -4.06
C GLU A 631 7.06 2.40 -4.39
N MET A 632 6.44 3.57 -4.25
CA MET A 632 5.03 3.78 -4.60
C MET A 632 4.81 3.59 -6.10
N ALA A 633 5.59 4.25 -6.96
CA ALA A 633 5.46 4.12 -8.40
C ALA A 633 5.71 2.69 -8.91
N LEU A 634 6.75 2.01 -8.40
CA LEU A 634 6.98 0.60 -8.74
C LEU A 634 5.89 -0.33 -8.21
N SER A 635 5.24 0.01 -7.10
CA SER A 635 4.06 -0.71 -6.63
C SER A 635 2.96 -0.66 -7.69
N THR A 636 2.57 0.54 -8.12
CA THR A 636 1.52 0.74 -9.14
C THR A 636 1.88 0.07 -10.45
N TRP A 637 3.11 0.22 -10.93
CA TRP A 637 3.60 -0.48 -12.13
C TRP A 637 3.49 -2.01 -11.99
N SER A 638 3.89 -2.58 -10.85
CA SER A 638 3.82 -4.03 -10.64
C SER A 638 2.40 -4.55 -10.49
N ASN A 639 1.51 -3.78 -9.84
CA ASN A 639 0.10 -4.10 -9.72
C ASN A 639 -0.57 -4.07 -11.11
N TRP A 640 -0.19 -3.12 -11.95
CA TRP A 640 -0.62 -3.07 -13.35
C TRP A 640 -0.16 -4.31 -14.13
N LEU A 641 1.12 -4.71 -14.02
CA LEU A 641 1.62 -5.93 -14.67
C LEU A 641 0.82 -7.16 -14.26
N GLU A 642 0.56 -7.32 -12.97
CA GLU A 642 -0.20 -8.47 -12.47
C GLU A 642 -1.63 -8.54 -13.01
N ALA A 643 -2.28 -7.40 -13.17
CA ALA A 643 -3.64 -7.35 -13.70
C ALA A 643 -3.70 -7.56 -15.23
N HIS A 644 -2.61 -7.32 -15.96
CA HIS A 644 -2.61 -7.24 -17.44
C HIS A 644 -1.71 -8.27 -18.14
N VAL A 645 -0.84 -8.96 -17.42
CA VAL A 645 0.04 -10.01 -17.95
C VAL A 645 -0.55 -11.37 -17.59
N ASP A 646 -0.88 -12.17 -18.60
CA ASP A 646 -1.43 -13.51 -18.38
C ASP A 646 -0.29 -14.52 -18.13
N PRO A 647 -0.23 -15.13 -16.93
CA PRO A 647 0.77 -16.14 -16.61
C PRO A 647 0.54 -17.49 -17.33
N ASN A 648 -0.61 -17.70 -17.97
CA ASN A 648 -0.99 -18.97 -18.62
C ASN A 648 -0.90 -18.94 -20.14
N ARG A 649 -0.66 -17.77 -20.76
CA ARG A 649 -0.42 -17.66 -22.20
C ARG A 649 0.97 -18.21 -22.56
N THR A 650 1.09 -19.52 -22.72
CA THR A 650 2.28 -20.19 -23.29
C THR A 650 2.32 -20.10 -24.82
N ARG A 651 3.52 -20.25 -25.38
CA ARG A 651 3.87 -20.22 -26.82
C ARG A 651 3.07 -21.29 -27.60
N GLY A 652 1.82 -20.99 -27.93
CA GLY A 652 0.99 -21.76 -28.86
C GLY A 652 1.29 -21.31 -30.29
N MET A 653 1.88 -22.20 -31.06
CA MET A 653 2.19 -22.02 -32.48
C MET A 653 0.89 -22.11 -33.29
N GLY A 654 0.54 -21.06 -34.05
CA GLY A 654 -0.39 -21.11 -35.19
C GLY A 654 -1.89 -21.20 -34.90
N GLY A 655 -2.69 -20.41 -35.62
CA GLY A 655 -4.14 -20.59 -35.74
C GLY A 655 -4.92 -19.29 -35.87
N ALA A 656 -5.03 -18.77 -37.11
CA ALA A 656 -6.07 -17.81 -37.46
C ALA A 656 -7.44 -18.49 -37.39
N GLN A 657 -8.45 -17.86 -36.80
CA GLN A 657 -9.86 -17.97 -37.22
C GLN A 657 -10.66 -16.71 -36.84
N GLU A 658 -11.35 -16.16 -37.85
CA GLU A 658 -12.42 -15.16 -37.75
C GLU A 658 -13.68 -15.74 -37.11
N GLY A 659 -14.48 -14.89 -36.46
CA GLY A 659 -15.84 -15.23 -36.03
C GLY A 659 -16.50 -14.17 -35.15
N ASN A 660 -17.49 -13.47 -35.71
CA ASN A 660 -18.32 -12.41 -35.12
C ASN A 660 -18.94 -12.74 -33.74
N LYS A 661 -18.86 -11.79 -32.79
CA LYS A 661 -19.98 -11.09 -32.11
C LYS A 661 -19.52 -10.37 -30.83
N THR A 662 -20.04 -9.16 -30.63
CA THR A 662 -19.93 -8.26 -29.47
C THR A 662 -18.52 -7.75 -29.12
N VAL A 663 -18.31 -6.43 -29.28
CA VAL A 663 -17.11 -5.69 -28.87
C VAL A 663 -17.05 -5.62 -27.35
N THR A 664 -16.68 -6.73 -26.70
CA THR A 664 -15.84 -6.64 -25.51
C THR A 664 -14.43 -6.58 -26.03
N VAL A 665 -13.72 -5.47 -25.81
CA VAL A 665 -12.28 -5.40 -26.10
C VAL A 665 -11.61 -6.44 -25.19
N LYS A 666 -11.46 -7.67 -25.69
CA LYS A 666 -10.51 -8.65 -25.15
C LYS A 666 -9.12 -8.08 -25.44
N GLN A 667 -8.71 -7.13 -24.61
CA GLN A 667 -7.41 -6.49 -24.64
C GLN A 667 -6.37 -7.62 -24.63
N SER A 668 -5.55 -7.68 -25.66
CA SER A 668 -4.54 -8.71 -25.88
C SER A 668 -3.67 -8.87 -24.63
N GLN A 669 -3.79 -10.01 -23.95
CA GLN A 669 -3.03 -10.27 -22.73
C GLN A 669 -1.53 -10.44 -23.05
N LEU A 670 -0.69 -9.64 -22.39
CA LEU A 670 0.78 -9.73 -22.48
C LEU A 670 1.24 -11.14 -22.05
N ARG A 671 2.20 -11.72 -22.79
CA ARG A 671 2.71 -13.07 -22.50
C ARG A 671 3.62 -13.05 -21.27
N LYS A 672 3.62 -14.15 -20.52
CA LYS A 672 4.37 -14.41 -19.27
C LYS A 672 5.86 -14.04 -19.30
N GLU A 673 6.49 -13.92 -20.47
CA GLU A 673 7.95 -14.08 -20.64
C GLU A 673 8.68 -12.95 -21.36
N ASP A 674 7.96 -11.89 -21.73
CA ASP A 674 8.43 -10.88 -22.68
C ASP A 674 8.67 -9.50 -22.00
N ILE A 675 8.73 -9.44 -20.67
CA ILE A 675 8.99 -8.19 -19.92
C ILE A 675 10.44 -8.15 -19.43
N LYS A 676 11.13 -7.07 -19.78
CA LYS A 676 12.52 -6.82 -19.45
C LYS A 676 12.67 -5.47 -18.78
N ILE A 677 13.53 -5.41 -17.77
CA ILE A 677 13.87 -4.16 -17.09
C ILE A 677 15.36 -3.89 -17.24
N TYR A 678 15.67 -2.70 -17.70
CA TYR A 678 17.02 -2.14 -17.75
C TYR A 678 17.04 -0.98 -16.79
N MET A 679 17.92 -1.04 -15.80
CA MET A 679 18.14 0.10 -14.93
C MET A 679 19.65 0.21 -14.65
N PRO A 680 20.25 1.40 -14.85
CA PRO A 680 21.50 1.73 -14.21
C PRO A 680 21.17 2.00 -12.74
N ILE A 681 21.58 1.12 -11.82
CA ILE A 681 21.27 1.24 -10.40
C ILE A 681 22.56 1.35 -9.59
N ASP A 682 22.99 2.58 -9.31
CA ASP A 682 24.06 2.87 -8.36
C ASP A 682 23.56 3.00 -6.91
N ASP A 683 22.28 3.33 -6.69
CA ASP A 683 21.66 3.39 -5.37
C ASP A 683 21.16 2.02 -4.89
N ASN A 684 21.90 1.43 -3.94
CA ASN A 684 21.57 0.17 -3.30
C ASN A 684 20.15 0.14 -2.68
N ARG A 685 19.58 1.29 -2.29
CA ARG A 685 18.20 1.39 -1.78
C ARG A 685 17.18 1.10 -2.89
N MET A 686 17.39 1.65 -4.09
CA MET A 686 16.52 1.39 -5.24
C MET A 686 16.66 -0.05 -5.74
N VAL A 687 17.88 -0.63 -5.72
CA VAL A 687 18.09 -2.06 -6.03
C VAL A 687 17.22 -2.94 -5.15
N LYS A 688 17.24 -2.71 -3.83
CA LYS A 688 16.46 -3.52 -2.88
C LYS A 688 14.96 -3.46 -3.16
N ILE A 689 14.44 -2.28 -3.49
CA ILE A 689 13.02 -2.10 -3.85
C ILE A 689 12.69 -2.92 -5.09
N ILE A 690 13.46 -2.76 -6.17
CA ILE A 690 13.13 -3.45 -7.41
C ILE A 690 13.27 -4.97 -7.27
N THR A 691 14.29 -5.47 -6.59
CA THR A 691 14.43 -6.90 -6.31
C THR A 691 13.20 -7.43 -5.56
N LYS A 692 12.75 -6.74 -4.52
CA LYS A 692 11.55 -7.09 -3.76
C LYS A 692 10.29 -7.10 -4.63
N VAL A 693 10.11 -6.10 -5.48
CA VAL A 693 8.97 -6.00 -6.41
C VAL A 693 9.00 -7.16 -7.42
N ILE A 694 10.16 -7.48 -7.96
CA ILE A 694 10.33 -8.53 -8.97
C ILE A 694 10.14 -9.91 -8.36
N ASP A 695 10.64 -10.16 -7.16
CA ASP A 695 10.43 -11.43 -6.47
C ASP A 695 8.97 -11.64 -6.10
N ARG A 696 8.24 -10.57 -5.75
CA ARG A 696 6.78 -10.62 -5.59
C ARG A 696 6.08 -10.98 -6.90
N LEU A 697 6.45 -10.36 -8.03
CA LEU A 697 5.89 -10.68 -9.35
C LEU A 697 6.18 -12.14 -9.74
N ARG A 698 7.40 -12.62 -9.48
CA ARG A 698 7.78 -14.03 -9.70
C ARG A 698 6.96 -14.99 -8.85
N GLY A 699 6.74 -14.67 -7.57
CA GLY A 699 5.88 -15.44 -6.67
C GLY A 699 4.43 -15.54 -7.17
N ARG A 700 4.00 -14.58 -8.00
CA ARG A 700 2.69 -14.55 -8.66
C ARG A 700 2.70 -15.12 -10.08
N GLY A 701 3.80 -15.75 -10.49
CA GLY A 701 3.94 -16.41 -11.78
C GLY A 701 4.27 -15.46 -12.94
N ILE A 702 4.50 -14.17 -12.70
CA ILE A 702 4.87 -13.19 -13.73
C ILE A 702 6.39 -13.20 -13.87
N LYS A 703 6.91 -13.61 -15.03
CA LYS A 703 8.35 -13.68 -15.24
C LYS A 703 8.83 -12.34 -15.77
N VAL A 704 9.42 -11.55 -14.89
CA VAL A 704 10.17 -10.35 -15.27
C VAL A 704 11.67 -10.66 -15.24
N GLN A 705 12.36 -10.31 -16.33
CA GLN A 705 13.80 -10.44 -16.43
C GLN A 705 14.48 -9.09 -16.17
N ILE A 706 15.37 -9.06 -15.19
CA ILE A 706 16.23 -7.90 -14.95
C ILE A 706 17.47 -8.10 -15.80
N ILE A 707 17.80 -7.11 -16.62
CA ILE A 707 19.03 -7.07 -17.40
C ILE A 707 19.91 -6.03 -16.72
N ASN A 708 20.78 -6.51 -15.84
CA ASN A 708 21.63 -5.64 -15.03
C ASN A 708 22.76 -5.07 -15.90
N ILE A 709 22.54 -3.86 -16.40
CA ILE A 709 23.49 -3.13 -17.22
C ILE A 709 24.37 -2.17 -16.41
N THR A 710 24.16 -2.06 -15.10
CA THR A 710 24.83 -1.06 -14.26
C THR A 710 26.34 -1.22 -14.29
N ARG A 711 26.83 -2.34 -13.74
CA ARG A 711 28.26 -2.57 -13.55
C ARG A 711 29.03 -2.62 -14.87
N LEU A 712 28.46 -3.21 -15.91
CA LEU A 712 29.11 -3.22 -17.23
C LEU A 712 29.20 -1.80 -17.82
N SER A 713 28.20 -0.94 -17.58
CA SER A 713 28.21 0.44 -18.09
C SER A 713 29.14 1.35 -17.28
N GLU A 714 29.33 1.12 -15.98
CA GLU A 714 30.26 1.87 -15.12
C GLU A 714 31.71 1.85 -15.63
N TYR A 715 32.14 0.76 -16.25
CA TYR A 715 33.48 0.68 -16.85
C TYR A 715 33.66 1.59 -18.07
N ARG A 716 32.58 2.09 -18.65
CA ARG A 716 32.56 2.75 -19.96
C ARG A 716 32.48 4.27 -19.88
N LYS A 717 33.26 4.88 -18.99
CA LYS A 717 33.41 6.35 -18.93
C LYS A 717 33.75 7.01 -20.26
N ASP A 718 34.37 6.26 -21.18
CA ASP A 718 34.71 6.67 -22.55
C ASP A 718 33.50 6.75 -23.48
N GLY A 719 32.39 6.09 -23.19
CA GLY A 719 31.23 5.99 -24.08
C GLY A 719 30.26 7.19 -24.08
N HIS A 720 30.48 8.18 -23.21
CA HIS A 720 29.58 9.33 -23.08
C HIS A 720 29.82 10.41 -24.16
N PRO A 721 28.78 11.15 -24.58
CA PRO A 721 28.94 12.26 -25.52
C PRO A 721 29.85 13.38 -25.03
N SER A 722 29.90 13.62 -23.72
CA SER A 722 30.58 14.79 -23.17
C SER A 722 30.04 16.06 -23.84
N ILE A 723 30.89 16.84 -24.49
CA ILE A 723 30.52 18.05 -25.25
C ILE A 723 30.14 17.76 -26.71
N TYR A 724 30.37 16.54 -27.20
CA TYR A 724 30.18 16.17 -28.61
C TYR A 724 28.75 15.74 -28.87
N ARG A 725 27.80 16.67 -28.73
CA ARG A 725 26.39 16.44 -29.01
C ARG A 725 25.67 17.74 -29.29
N LYS A 726 24.45 17.62 -29.83
CA LYS A 726 23.51 18.75 -29.81
C LYS A 726 22.99 19.01 -28.40
N PHE A 727 23.24 20.21 -27.92
CA PHE A 727 22.63 20.74 -26.72
C PHE A 727 21.31 21.42 -27.07
N TRP A 728 20.36 21.40 -26.13
CA TRP A 728 19.09 22.10 -26.27
C TRP A 728 19.26 23.63 -26.24
N VAL A 729 20.29 24.11 -25.55
CA VAL A 729 20.74 25.51 -25.56
C VAL A 729 22.05 25.55 -26.33
N HIS A 730 22.19 26.50 -27.25
CA HIS A 730 23.44 26.70 -27.96
C HIS A 730 24.51 27.14 -26.96
N LEU A 731 25.55 26.33 -26.77
CA LEU A 731 26.67 26.65 -25.90
C LEU A 731 27.69 27.52 -26.67
N THR A 732 28.32 28.48 -26.01
CA THR A 732 29.41 29.26 -26.60
C THR A 732 30.70 28.42 -26.66
N GLU A 733 31.66 28.82 -27.49
CA GLU A 733 32.99 28.15 -27.53
C GLU A 733 33.69 28.17 -26.17
N GLU A 734 33.50 29.23 -25.38
CA GLU A 734 34.00 29.33 -24.00
C GLU A 734 33.32 28.35 -23.04
N GLN A 735 32.02 28.08 -23.22
CA GLN A 735 31.32 27.07 -22.42
C GLN A 735 31.76 25.65 -22.82
N LEU A 736 31.94 25.40 -24.12
CA LEU A 736 32.44 24.12 -24.63
C LEU A 736 33.89 23.84 -24.19
N SER A 737 34.71 24.88 -24.01
CA SER A 737 36.07 24.76 -23.47
C SER A 737 36.11 24.49 -21.97
N ASN A 738 34.96 24.52 -21.27
CA ASN A 738 34.80 24.06 -19.88
C ASN A 738 33.90 22.81 -19.77
N PRO A 739 34.41 21.61 -20.13
CA PRO A 739 33.64 20.36 -20.05
C PRO A 739 33.11 20.04 -18.65
N LYS A 740 33.77 20.50 -17.57
CA LYS A 740 33.33 20.21 -16.20
C LYS A 740 31.91 20.71 -15.90
N SER A 741 31.48 21.77 -16.57
CA SER A 741 30.18 22.40 -16.34
C SER A 741 29.12 22.04 -17.39
N TYR A 742 29.55 21.58 -18.58
CA TYR A 742 28.66 21.43 -19.74
C TYR A 742 28.71 20.06 -20.41
N ALA A 743 29.60 19.15 -19.98
CA ALA A 743 29.65 17.81 -20.52
C ALA A 743 28.41 16.99 -20.13
N ASP A 744 27.86 16.27 -21.10
CA ASP A 744 26.90 15.21 -20.84
C ASP A 744 27.62 13.90 -20.50
N CYS A 745 27.58 13.57 -19.22
CA CYS A 745 28.13 12.32 -18.67
C CYS A 745 27.03 11.31 -18.30
N VAL A 746 25.85 11.45 -18.90
CA VAL A 746 24.66 10.65 -18.58
C VAL A 746 24.26 9.79 -19.79
N HIS A 747 24.13 10.42 -20.95
CA HIS A 747 23.75 9.73 -22.19
C HIS A 747 24.94 9.02 -22.83
N TRP A 748 24.70 8.30 -23.91
CA TRP A 748 25.71 7.45 -24.57
C TRP A 748 25.83 7.81 -26.04
N CYS A 749 27.06 7.92 -26.54
CA CYS A 749 27.30 8.01 -27.97
C CYS A 749 26.80 6.73 -28.67
N LEU A 750 26.32 6.88 -29.90
CA LEU A 750 25.97 5.77 -30.79
C LEU A 750 26.79 5.85 -32.09
N PRO A 751 27.35 4.73 -32.59
CA PRO A 751 27.40 3.40 -31.97
C PRO A 751 28.22 3.40 -30.65
N GLY A 752 27.91 2.48 -29.73
CA GLY A 752 28.55 2.45 -28.42
C GLY A 752 27.88 1.54 -27.38
N VAL A 753 27.86 2.00 -26.11
CA VAL A 753 27.47 1.19 -24.94
C VAL A 753 26.03 0.66 -25.03
N ALA A 754 25.11 1.46 -25.57
CA ALA A 754 23.73 1.05 -25.75
C ALA A 754 23.56 -0.12 -26.75
N ASP A 755 24.50 -0.29 -27.69
CA ASP A 755 24.50 -1.44 -28.61
C ASP A 755 24.73 -2.73 -27.83
N ALA A 756 25.68 -2.73 -26.88
CA ALA A 756 25.91 -3.88 -26.01
C ALA A 756 24.66 -4.21 -25.16
N TRP A 757 23.89 -3.21 -24.72
CA TRP A 757 22.61 -3.45 -24.04
C TRP A 757 21.61 -4.16 -24.96
N ASN A 758 21.58 -3.82 -26.24
CA ASN A 758 20.75 -4.47 -27.24
C ASN A 758 21.27 -5.85 -27.66
N GLU A 759 22.57 -6.12 -27.60
CA GLU A 759 23.12 -7.47 -27.76
C GLU A 759 22.68 -8.39 -26.60
N LEU A 760 22.67 -7.88 -25.37
CA LEU A 760 22.08 -8.58 -24.23
C LEU A 760 20.57 -8.81 -24.46
N LEU A 761 19.85 -7.78 -24.92
CA LEU A 761 18.43 -7.89 -25.26
C LEU A 761 18.19 -9.01 -26.25
N TYR A 762 18.96 -9.02 -27.35
CA TYR A 762 18.93 -10.01 -28.41
C TYR A 762 19.21 -11.40 -27.85
N ALA A 763 20.30 -11.59 -27.10
CA ALA A 763 20.62 -12.88 -26.47
C ALA A 763 19.46 -13.40 -25.61
N TYR A 764 18.81 -12.57 -24.81
CA TYR A 764 17.64 -12.96 -24.03
C TYR A 764 16.38 -13.30 -24.85
N ILE A 765 16.19 -12.68 -26.02
CA ILE A 765 15.09 -13.03 -26.94
C ILE A 765 15.32 -14.43 -27.54
N PHE A 766 16.59 -14.80 -27.75
CA PHE A 766 17.01 -16.02 -28.43
C PHE A 766 17.43 -17.17 -27.50
N SER A 767 17.71 -16.92 -26.22
CA SER A 767 18.08 -17.94 -25.22
C SER A 767 16.91 -18.86 -24.81
N LYS A 768 15.90 -19.03 -25.68
CA LYS A 768 14.64 -19.75 -25.42
C LYS A 768 14.09 -20.53 -26.61
#